data_AF-A0A1V5HL21-F1
#
_entry.id   AF-A0A1V5HL21-F1
#
_cell.length_a   1.000
_cell.length_b   1.000
_cell.length_c   1.000
_cell.angle_alpha   90.00
_cell.angle_beta   90.00
_cell.angle_gamma   90.00
#
_symmetry.space_group_name_H-M   'P 1'
#
loop_
_entity.id
_entity.type
_entity.pdbx_description
1 polymer ?
#
loop_
_entity_poly.entity_id
_entity_poly.type
_entity_poly.pdbx_seq_one_letter_code
_entity_poly.pdbx_strand_id
1 'polypeptide(L)'
;MRNLWKLAIILFAACFLSSCNRLEELKTSLENNEVTIEVGKEVNVEVFAKEGFDVTWEVEDPSIVTVENGVFHAVSEGVTYVLVKSGDLETKIKVMVVLEAEEETFTITWLDRDETVLEVDENVPKGVMPTFDRRIPSHEGLEFKGWDPEVVPVVGDATYTATYKADQPTYTITWKHSDGYTITTTVVYGTQMPVYSGPVPTKESDVYYDYIFIGWSPKLEPANHIRTYTAQFAGIKRKYTVTWIDTAIFNPTTNSYTVLYTEEVEAGTTPIYSGPEPNKPDSVDWGYKYIFEGWDPVPDHLTKDMEFKTVYKRAYDCVWYNWYNEPEVLKQERYKMEEYIRPSGYKDVRIPDETPYEGETPRIFDDYGYSYEFLGWFSNDESRSWNDLPMTKTLEREYLATYQCIPLEDNPNQVDKFTYRIYDDFYYPACIITGYTGDDMTDLYIPTWIDGYMVIGIGRDAFRDNNKIINLYIGDNVRRLGYNTFSGCNNLSSIMFGLNMTYLGEDMFENCTSLNRVDIPEQITEIGYGCFSGCTSLMAVTLPDNLETIESGAFSGCEWLTEITIPDKVKWVKGFSDCIRLHTVNLGAGVIGIAASCFNGDIALQHINLDEFNLEHISDYAFKGCEALVTLRMPDSLKTIGKKAFENCTGLLLVSFFGDNPQLESINEWAFLGCSSLMGLSIPASVTYIGEGIVGDCEHLYSLEVMPGNQKYMSKSNMIIDIENQKIIAGCNGSGSIPTDSTITVIGSSAFYKTKKFNLNKTLIIPDNIKKIESYAFYQCLGLPSLDPTTVHFTDHDRHYEHCPKSVFVPSSVEVIQSGAFYLDYTPEQGQWKRYYCIYVDKCVDYTIRTGAECPEGLAYAFPQYSGGFYKQVFAINCTVHYHYEGDPANYPRGVLGTAYGYWHGNHVLWTFDECHP
;
A
#
# COMPACT_ATOMS: atom_id res chain seq x y z
N MET A 1 17.53 49.05 38.02
CA MET A 1 17.65 49.92 39.21
C MET A 1 19.02 49.69 39.83
N ARG A 2 19.87 50.67 40.18
CA ARG A 2 19.79 52.14 40.21
C ARG A 2 21.15 52.66 39.65
N ASN A 3 21.31 53.78 38.94
CA ASN A 3 20.44 54.94 38.66
C ASN A 3 20.40 55.14 37.12
N LEU A 4 19.27 55.24 36.40
CA LEU A 4 18.16 56.21 36.47
C LEU A 4 18.58 57.69 36.29
N TRP A 5 17.88 58.40 35.39
CA TRP A 5 17.85 59.86 35.17
C TRP A 5 18.86 60.58 34.22
N LYS A 6 19.03 60.10 32.97
CA LYS A 6 19.14 60.91 31.73
C LYS A 6 18.90 60.02 30.50
N LEU A 7 17.95 60.23 29.59
CA LEU A 7 16.59 60.77 29.73
C LEU A 7 15.59 59.60 29.73
N ALA A 8 14.33 59.83 30.09
CA ALA A 8 13.22 58.93 29.77
C ALA A 8 12.13 59.76 29.11
N ILE A 9 12.07 59.75 27.78
CA ILE A 9 10.99 60.39 27.02
C ILE A 9 9.75 59.50 27.18
N ILE A 10 8.95 59.81 28.19
CA ILE A 10 7.61 59.26 28.34
C ILE A 10 6.69 60.21 27.59
N LEU A 11 6.13 59.73 26.48
CA LEU A 11 5.10 60.43 25.72
C LEU A 11 3.76 60.25 26.44
N PHE A 12 3.09 61.36 26.77
CA PHE A 12 1.71 61.34 27.24
C PHE A 12 0.85 62.22 26.33
N ALA A 13 -0.15 61.62 25.70
CA ALA A 13 -1.16 62.34 24.95
C ALA A 13 -2.28 62.77 25.91
N ALA A 14 -2.50 64.08 26.05
CA ALA A 14 -3.48 64.65 26.98
C ALA A 14 -4.62 65.33 26.20
N CYS A 15 -5.65 64.56 25.86
CA CYS A 15 -6.77 65.03 25.03
C CYS A 15 -7.71 65.98 25.81
N PHE A 16 -7.43 67.28 25.75
CA PHE A 16 -8.35 68.34 26.18
C PHE A 16 -9.35 68.71 25.07
N LEU A 17 -10.31 67.82 24.80
CA LEU A 17 -11.50 68.14 24.00
C LEU A 17 -12.69 68.34 24.94
N SER A 18 -13.19 69.59 25.00
CA SER A 18 -14.48 69.88 25.64
C SER A 18 -15.61 69.17 24.89
N SER A 19 -16.56 68.62 25.64
CA SER A 19 -17.75 67.90 25.15
C SER A 19 -17.50 66.65 24.29
N CYS A 20 -16.91 65.59 24.88
CA CYS A 20 -17.30 64.22 24.53
C CYS A 20 -17.27 63.28 25.75
N ASN A 21 -18.39 62.62 26.05
CA ASN A 21 -18.52 61.62 27.11
C ASN A 21 -18.43 60.20 26.52
N ARG A 22 -17.22 59.74 26.15
CA ARG A 22 -16.93 58.35 25.79
C ARG A 22 -15.42 58.04 25.88
N LEU A 23 -14.91 57.87 27.10
CA LEU A 23 -13.59 57.27 27.31
C LEU A 23 -13.70 55.74 27.22
N GLU A 24 -13.22 55.11 26.14
CA GLU A 24 -12.72 53.72 26.20
C GLU A 24 -11.82 53.25 25.03
N GLU A 25 -11.90 53.85 23.83
CA GLU A 25 -11.23 53.30 22.63
C GLU A 25 -10.00 54.06 22.09
N LEU A 26 -9.32 54.88 22.90
CA LEU A 26 -7.99 55.41 22.59
C LEU A 26 -6.87 54.50 23.12
N LYS A 27 -6.62 53.38 22.43
CA LYS A 27 -5.59 52.37 22.77
C LYS A 27 -4.18 52.79 22.33
N THR A 28 -3.58 53.77 23.00
CA THR A 28 -2.14 54.05 22.86
C THR A 28 -1.32 52.99 23.60
N SER A 29 -0.79 51.98 22.90
CA SER A 29 0.18 51.04 23.48
C SER A 29 1.58 51.68 23.54
N LEU A 30 2.12 51.80 24.75
CA LEU A 30 3.37 52.53 25.02
C LEU A 30 4.66 51.81 24.56
N GLU A 31 4.54 50.86 23.63
CA GLU A 31 5.62 50.00 23.12
C GLU A 31 5.95 50.26 21.64
N ASN A 32 5.03 50.85 20.86
CA ASN A 32 5.13 50.93 19.38
C ASN A 32 5.25 52.35 18.79
N ASN A 33 5.15 53.42 19.60
CA ASN A 33 5.17 54.82 19.16
C ASN A 33 4.18 55.16 18.02
N GLU A 34 2.91 54.75 18.11
CA GLU A 34 1.88 55.10 17.11
C GLU A 34 0.78 56.01 17.70
N VAL A 35 0.27 56.95 16.89
CA VAL A 35 -0.80 57.92 17.22
C VAL A 35 -1.81 57.97 16.06
N THR A 36 -3.10 58.09 16.37
CA THR A 36 -4.18 58.31 15.39
C THR A 36 -4.91 59.61 15.70
N ILE A 37 -5.27 60.36 14.65
CA ILE A 37 -5.95 61.66 14.68
C ILE A 37 -7.07 61.61 13.62
N GLU A 38 -8.06 62.49 13.72
CA GLU A 38 -9.14 62.63 12.74
C GLU A 38 -9.00 64.00 12.03
N VAL A 39 -9.35 64.08 10.74
CA VAL A 39 -9.20 65.28 9.91
C VAL A 39 -9.96 66.45 10.55
N GLY A 40 -9.26 67.56 10.81
CA GLY A 40 -9.83 68.73 11.48
C GLY A 40 -9.81 68.68 13.01
N LYS A 41 -9.27 67.62 13.63
CA LYS A 41 -9.00 67.55 15.08
C LYS A 41 -7.51 67.68 15.38
N GLU A 42 -7.20 68.11 16.60
CA GLU A 42 -5.84 68.38 17.09
C GLU A 42 -5.52 67.49 18.31
N VAL A 43 -4.29 66.99 18.41
CA VAL A 43 -3.84 66.15 19.53
C VAL A 43 -2.55 66.71 20.11
N ASN A 44 -2.55 67.04 21.40
CA ASN A 44 -1.37 67.51 22.13
C ASN A 44 -0.58 66.33 22.74
N VAL A 45 0.73 66.29 22.49
CA VAL A 45 1.64 65.21 22.85
C VAL A 45 2.81 65.76 23.67
N GLU A 46 2.76 65.59 24.99
CA GLU A 46 3.79 66.10 25.90
C GLU A 46 5.03 65.19 25.95
N VAL A 47 6.22 65.81 25.91
CA VAL A 47 7.54 65.15 25.96
C VAL A 47 8.33 65.65 27.16
N PHE A 48 8.52 64.76 28.15
CA PHE A 48 9.27 65.08 29.37
C PHE A 48 10.79 64.94 29.18
N ALA A 49 11.39 65.98 28.59
CA ALA A 49 12.85 66.15 28.60
C ALA A 49 13.35 66.56 30.01
N LYS A 50 14.66 66.39 30.25
CA LYS A 50 15.30 66.82 31.50
C LYS A 50 15.68 68.30 31.39
N GLU A 51 15.45 69.08 32.46
CA GLU A 51 15.73 70.52 32.51
C GLU A 51 17.08 70.90 31.86
N GLY A 52 17.04 71.86 30.93
CA GLY A 52 18.20 72.35 30.19
C GLY A 52 18.46 71.71 28.82
N PHE A 53 17.50 70.97 28.26
CA PHE A 53 17.52 70.48 26.88
C PHE A 53 16.25 70.90 26.15
N ASP A 54 16.39 71.54 24.99
CA ASP A 54 15.28 71.88 24.10
C ASP A 54 14.84 70.66 23.28
N VAL A 55 13.53 70.55 23.02
CA VAL A 55 12.94 69.48 22.20
C VAL A 55 12.58 70.04 20.83
N THR A 56 13.00 69.37 19.76
CA THR A 56 12.65 69.72 18.38
C THR A 56 11.89 68.58 17.69
N TRP A 57 11.01 68.97 16.77
CA TRP A 57 10.08 68.08 16.06
C TRP A 57 10.32 68.24 14.55
N GLU A 58 10.34 67.12 13.81
CA GLU A 58 10.62 67.08 12.38
C GLU A 58 9.67 66.07 11.72
N VAL A 59 8.74 66.56 10.89
CA VAL A 59 7.72 65.74 10.23
C VAL A 59 8.22 65.26 8.86
N GLU A 60 8.07 63.96 8.56
CA GLU A 60 8.54 63.39 7.29
C GLU A 60 7.66 63.75 6.09
N ASP A 61 6.33 63.75 6.26
CA ASP A 61 5.38 64.32 5.31
C ASP A 61 4.44 65.32 6.01
N PRO A 62 4.70 66.65 5.88
CA PRO A 62 3.87 67.70 6.46
C PRO A 62 2.56 67.98 5.71
N SER A 63 2.24 67.25 4.63
CA SER A 63 0.95 67.36 3.94
C SER A 63 -0.16 66.53 4.58
N ILE A 64 0.20 65.57 5.44
CA ILE A 64 -0.71 64.69 6.18
C ILE A 64 -0.96 65.23 7.60
N VAL A 65 0.10 65.64 8.31
CA VAL A 65 0.02 66.27 9.64
C VAL A 65 1.05 67.39 9.77
N THR A 66 0.74 68.47 10.49
CA THR A 66 1.75 69.44 10.94
C THR A 66 1.92 69.39 12.45
N VAL A 67 3.10 69.77 12.96
CA VAL A 67 3.39 69.76 14.41
C VAL A 67 3.95 71.11 14.85
N GLU A 68 3.24 71.80 15.73
CA GLU A 68 3.73 73.02 16.38
C GLU A 68 3.81 72.80 17.90
N ASN A 69 5.01 72.94 18.47
CA ASN A 69 5.29 72.84 19.92
C ASN A 69 4.78 71.55 20.62
N GLY A 70 4.57 70.46 19.88
CA GLY A 70 4.03 69.19 20.39
C GLY A 70 2.53 68.98 20.16
N VAL A 71 1.83 69.97 19.59
CA VAL A 71 0.45 69.79 19.09
C VAL A 71 0.51 69.31 17.64
N PHE A 72 -0.21 68.23 17.36
CA PHE A 72 -0.32 67.61 16.03
C PHE A 72 -1.67 68.02 15.41
N HIS A 73 -1.62 68.66 14.24
CA HIS A 73 -2.78 69.16 13.50
C HIS A 73 -2.98 68.30 12.24
N ALA A 74 -4.13 67.64 12.11
CA ALA A 74 -4.44 66.83 10.93
C ALA A 74 -4.72 67.70 9.69
N VAL A 75 -3.99 67.46 8.60
CA VAL A 75 -4.07 68.23 7.35
C VAL A 75 -4.81 67.45 6.25
N SER A 76 -4.51 66.16 6.09
CA SER A 76 -5.22 65.27 5.17
C SER A 76 -5.16 63.81 5.61
N GLU A 77 -6.11 63.00 5.13
CA GLU A 77 -6.19 61.56 5.41
C GLU A 77 -4.95 60.80 4.87
N GLY A 78 -4.33 59.98 5.71
CA GLY A 78 -3.06 59.32 5.37
C GLY A 78 -2.27 58.80 6.57
N VAL A 79 -1.02 58.38 6.33
CA VAL A 79 -0.06 57.93 7.36
C VAL A 79 1.30 58.57 7.13
N THR A 80 1.90 59.12 8.18
CA THR A 80 3.20 59.82 8.17
C THR A 80 4.00 59.51 9.45
N TYR A 81 5.22 60.03 9.55
CA TYR A 81 6.07 59.88 10.74
C TYR A 81 6.61 61.24 11.21
N VAL A 82 6.84 61.35 12.52
CA VAL A 82 7.42 62.52 13.19
C VAL A 82 8.61 62.08 14.01
N LEU A 83 9.76 62.70 13.76
CA LEU A 83 11.02 62.49 14.45
C LEU A 83 11.16 63.55 15.56
N VAL A 84 11.43 63.09 16.79
CA VAL A 84 11.53 63.93 18.00
C VAL A 84 12.97 63.89 18.50
N LYS A 85 13.60 65.05 18.68
CA LYS A 85 15.02 65.21 19.04
C LYS A 85 15.17 66.03 20.32
N SER A 86 16.15 65.68 21.15
CA SER A 86 16.44 66.36 22.43
C SER A 86 17.94 66.24 22.78
N GLY A 87 18.76 67.11 22.20
CA GLY A 87 20.22 66.96 22.22
C GLY A 87 20.66 65.78 21.34
N ASP A 88 21.60 64.96 21.83
CA ASP A 88 22.14 63.79 21.10
C ASP A 88 21.19 62.56 21.10
N LEU A 89 19.89 62.75 21.35
CA LEU A 89 18.89 61.69 21.45
C LEU A 89 17.73 61.95 20.47
N GLU A 90 17.31 60.91 19.76
CA GLU A 90 16.18 60.96 18.82
C GLU A 90 15.26 59.73 18.91
N THR A 91 13.99 59.88 18.53
CA THR A 91 13.00 58.80 18.42
C THR A 91 11.93 59.14 17.37
N LYS A 92 11.31 58.14 16.74
CA LYS A 92 10.21 58.33 15.77
C LYS A 92 8.86 57.93 16.35
N ILE A 93 7.83 58.68 15.94
CA ILE A 93 6.40 58.45 16.19
C ILE A 93 5.72 58.31 14.83
N LYS A 94 4.80 57.36 14.68
CA LYS A 94 3.93 57.20 13.50
C LYS A 94 2.60 57.92 13.75
N VAL A 95 2.05 58.57 12.73
CA VAL A 95 0.76 59.27 12.80
C VAL A 95 -0.16 58.79 11.68
N MET A 96 -1.42 58.51 12.01
CA MET A 96 -2.49 58.17 11.08
C MET A 96 -3.63 59.20 11.16
N VAL A 97 -4.24 59.56 10.04
CA VAL A 97 -5.30 60.58 9.93
C VAL A 97 -6.48 60.03 9.12
N VAL A 98 -7.73 60.22 9.58
CA VAL A 98 -8.98 59.69 8.95
C VAL A 98 -10.17 60.67 8.99
N LEU A 99 -11.17 60.52 8.11
CA LEU A 99 -12.32 61.46 7.95
C LEU A 99 -13.58 61.18 8.82
N GLU A 100 -14.35 62.24 9.12
CA GLU A 100 -15.71 62.23 9.73
C GLU A 100 -16.81 62.65 8.72
N ALA A 101 -18.11 62.51 9.07
CA ALA A 101 -19.26 62.76 8.18
C ALA A 101 -20.46 63.47 8.85
N GLU A 102 -21.34 64.12 8.06
CA GLU A 102 -22.49 64.96 8.49
C GLU A 102 -23.88 64.37 8.11
N GLU A 103 -24.98 64.89 8.70
CA GLU A 103 -26.37 64.40 8.54
C GLU A 103 -27.39 65.47 8.03
N GLU A 104 -28.58 65.05 7.56
CA GLU A 104 -29.66 65.89 6.97
C GLU A 104 -30.94 65.98 7.85
N THR A 105 -31.72 67.08 7.72
CA THR A 105 -32.99 67.32 8.48
C THR A 105 -34.11 67.97 7.63
N PHE A 106 -35.38 67.88 8.07
CA PHE A 106 -36.63 68.22 7.31
C PHE A 106 -37.76 68.83 8.19
N THR A 107 -38.96 69.10 7.64
CA THR A 107 -40.08 69.83 8.30
C THR A 107 -41.47 69.15 8.16
N ILE A 108 -42.30 69.13 9.22
CA ILE A 108 -43.59 68.38 9.29
C ILE A 108 -44.77 69.31 9.68
N THR A 109 -46.01 68.93 9.37
CA THR A 109 -47.24 69.74 9.63
C THR A 109 -48.47 68.88 9.96
N TRP A 110 -49.44 69.41 10.72
CA TRP A 110 -50.64 68.71 11.19
C TRP A 110 -51.91 69.56 11.04
N LEU A 111 -53.05 68.97 10.66
CA LEU A 111 -54.33 69.64 10.32
C LEU A 111 -55.56 69.00 10.99
N ASP A 112 -56.64 69.75 11.26
CA ASP A 112 -57.96 69.15 11.57
C ASP A 112 -58.73 68.79 10.29
N ARG A 113 -59.85 68.07 10.43
CA ARG A 113 -60.76 67.58 9.38
C ARG A 113 -61.40 68.63 8.45
N ASP A 114 -61.04 69.90 8.60
CA ASP A 114 -61.44 71.05 7.79
C ASP A 114 -60.23 71.81 7.21
N GLU A 115 -59.05 71.17 7.19
CA GLU A 115 -57.76 71.66 6.71
C GLU A 115 -57.14 72.79 7.57
N THR A 116 -57.69 73.09 8.74
CA THR A 116 -57.09 74.05 9.69
C THR A 116 -55.77 73.53 10.28
N VAL A 117 -54.67 74.27 10.09
CA VAL A 117 -53.34 73.93 10.66
C VAL A 117 -53.37 73.94 12.19
N LEU A 118 -52.92 72.84 12.79
CA LEU A 118 -52.85 72.61 14.23
C LEU A 118 -51.42 72.77 14.78
N GLU A 119 -50.39 72.27 14.08
CA GLU A 119 -48.98 72.21 14.51
C GLU A 119 -48.03 72.12 13.30
N VAL A 120 -46.77 72.58 13.46
CA VAL A 120 -45.69 72.55 12.45
C VAL A 120 -44.35 72.37 13.18
N ASP A 121 -43.51 71.44 12.71
CA ASP A 121 -42.27 71.01 13.36
C ASP A 121 -41.07 71.14 12.40
N GLU A 122 -40.07 71.98 12.71
CA GLU A 122 -38.92 72.27 11.83
C GLU A 122 -37.61 71.58 12.30
N ASN A 123 -36.77 71.17 11.34
CA ASN A 123 -35.44 70.54 11.54
C ASN A 123 -35.49 69.13 12.17
N VAL A 124 -36.50 68.33 11.84
CA VAL A 124 -36.62 66.93 12.26
C VAL A 124 -35.59 66.06 11.52
N PRO A 125 -34.72 65.28 12.21
CA PRO A 125 -33.72 64.45 11.54
C PRO A 125 -34.28 63.32 10.68
N LYS A 126 -33.56 63.01 9.61
CA LYS A 126 -33.88 61.93 8.67
C LYS A 126 -33.97 60.57 9.39
N GLY A 127 -35.13 59.93 9.32
CA GLY A 127 -35.43 58.62 9.93
C GLY A 127 -36.19 58.68 11.27
N VAL A 128 -36.44 59.86 11.84
CA VAL A 128 -37.21 60.01 13.10
C VAL A 128 -38.71 59.94 12.84
N MET A 129 -39.49 59.37 13.76
CA MET A 129 -40.96 59.37 13.72
C MET A 129 -41.52 60.68 14.30
N PRO A 130 -42.33 61.47 13.58
CA PRO A 130 -42.90 62.70 14.10
C PRO A 130 -44.13 62.43 14.99
N THR A 131 -44.40 63.33 15.94
CA THR A 131 -45.52 63.22 16.90
C THR A 131 -46.34 64.51 16.96
N PHE A 132 -47.64 64.38 17.24
CA PHE A 132 -48.54 65.51 17.45
C PHE A 132 -48.87 65.64 18.94
N ASP A 133 -48.43 66.74 19.56
CA ASP A 133 -48.47 66.90 21.02
C ASP A 133 -49.65 67.76 21.50
N ARG A 134 -50.46 68.29 20.58
CA ARG A 134 -51.64 69.12 20.87
C ARG A 134 -52.94 68.31 21.05
N ARG A 135 -53.98 69.02 21.51
CA ARG A 135 -55.31 68.44 21.74
C ARG A 135 -56.18 68.52 20.49
N ILE A 136 -56.70 67.36 20.08
CA ILE A 136 -57.61 67.21 18.94
C ILE A 136 -58.98 67.87 19.24
N PRO A 137 -59.60 68.57 18.27
CA PRO A 137 -60.95 69.13 18.40
C PRO A 137 -62.07 68.10 18.65
N SER A 138 -63.30 68.57 18.88
CA SER A 138 -64.46 67.73 19.19
C SER A 138 -65.72 68.22 18.50
N HIS A 139 -66.47 67.33 17.85
CA HIS A 139 -67.71 67.68 17.15
C HIS A 139 -68.94 67.06 17.83
N GLU A 140 -70.05 67.79 17.80
CA GLU A 140 -71.28 67.36 18.46
C GLU A 140 -71.89 66.12 17.76
N GLY A 141 -72.21 65.10 18.55
CA GLY A 141 -72.68 63.80 18.04
C GLY A 141 -71.61 62.98 17.30
N LEU A 142 -70.32 63.34 17.37
CA LEU A 142 -69.24 62.71 16.61
C LEU A 142 -67.93 62.57 17.42
N GLU A 143 -67.61 61.36 17.87
CA GLU A 143 -66.42 60.96 18.66
C GLU A 143 -65.22 60.57 17.77
N PHE A 144 -64.00 61.04 18.08
CA PHE A 144 -62.79 60.91 17.24
C PHE A 144 -62.32 59.47 16.93
N LYS A 145 -61.56 59.30 15.84
CA LYS A 145 -61.14 58.00 15.28
C LYS A 145 -59.66 57.87 14.87
N GLY A 146 -59.01 58.88 14.29
CA GLY A 146 -57.62 58.77 13.83
C GLY A 146 -57.18 59.81 12.77
N TRP A 147 -55.92 59.72 12.35
CA TRP A 147 -55.25 60.59 11.36
C TRP A 147 -55.18 59.96 9.95
N ASP A 148 -55.06 60.81 8.91
CA ASP A 148 -54.95 60.46 7.48
C ASP A 148 -54.03 61.48 6.74
N PRO A 149 -52.97 61.04 6.02
CA PRO A 149 -52.44 59.69 5.98
C PRO A 149 -51.97 59.19 7.36
N GLU A 150 -51.68 57.90 7.47
CA GLU A 150 -51.09 57.33 8.68
C GLU A 150 -49.64 57.82 8.85
N VAL A 151 -49.25 58.10 10.10
CA VAL A 151 -47.96 58.74 10.44
C VAL A 151 -46.80 57.78 10.20
N VAL A 152 -45.73 58.27 9.57
CA VAL A 152 -44.53 57.48 9.20
C VAL A 152 -43.22 58.26 9.43
N PRO A 153 -42.05 57.59 9.49
CA PRO A 153 -40.76 58.25 9.72
C PRO A 153 -40.37 59.26 8.64
N VAL A 154 -39.73 60.35 9.05
CA VAL A 154 -39.35 61.48 8.22
C VAL A 154 -38.25 61.11 7.22
N VAL A 155 -38.57 61.19 5.94
CA VAL A 155 -37.62 61.07 4.80
C VAL A 155 -37.60 62.33 3.92
N GLY A 156 -38.33 63.36 4.34
CA GLY A 156 -38.66 64.59 3.62
C GLY A 156 -39.87 65.26 4.30
N ASP A 157 -40.31 66.41 3.79
CA ASP A 157 -41.40 67.18 4.40
C ASP A 157 -42.80 66.52 4.24
N ALA A 158 -43.70 66.62 5.23
CA ALA A 158 -44.98 65.87 5.26
C ALA A 158 -46.16 66.56 6.00
N THR A 159 -47.41 66.04 5.86
CA THR A 159 -48.64 66.61 6.47
C THR A 159 -49.77 65.58 6.75
N TYR A 160 -50.58 65.75 7.83
CA TYR A 160 -51.58 64.76 8.36
C TYR A 160 -52.94 65.37 8.87
N THR A 161 -54.10 64.65 8.85
CA THR A 161 -55.51 65.18 9.04
C THR A 161 -56.54 64.25 9.80
N ALA A 162 -57.68 64.69 10.42
CA ALA A 162 -58.53 63.96 11.44
C ALA A 162 -60.00 63.41 11.11
N THR A 163 -60.67 62.52 11.93
CA THR A 163 -62.00 61.78 11.66
C THR A 163 -62.93 61.29 12.88
N TYR A 164 -64.30 61.00 12.79
CA TYR A 164 -65.30 60.86 13.97
C TYR A 164 -66.71 59.97 13.94
N LYS A 165 -67.53 59.65 15.05
CA LYS A 165 -68.79 58.68 15.25
C LYS A 165 -69.93 58.81 16.44
N ALA A 166 -71.10 58.03 16.57
CA ALA A 166 -72.37 58.26 17.48
C ALA A 166 -73.30 57.06 18.14
N ASP A 167 -74.39 57.27 19.01
CA ASP A 167 -75.35 56.24 19.74
C ASP A 167 -76.84 56.64 20.34
N GLN A 168 -77.69 55.78 21.06
CA GLN A 168 -79.21 55.87 21.43
C GLN A 168 -79.93 55.19 22.76
N PRO A 169 -81.29 55.33 23.11
CA PRO A 169 -82.01 55.11 24.48
C PRO A 169 -83.20 54.03 24.78
N THR A 170 -84.06 54.08 25.88
CA THR A 170 -84.44 53.05 26.98
C THR A 170 -85.80 52.20 27.25
N TYR A 171 -85.82 51.05 28.04
CA TYR A 171 -86.92 50.02 28.45
C TYR A 171 -86.77 49.07 29.80
N THR A 172 -87.33 47.80 29.99
CA THR A 172 -87.38 46.95 31.32
C THR A 172 -87.60 45.34 31.32
N ILE A 173 -87.14 44.47 32.33
CA ILE A 173 -87.18 42.92 32.45
C ILE A 173 -87.11 42.17 33.89
N THR A 174 -87.34 40.82 34.02
CA THR A 174 -87.28 39.87 35.23
C THR A 174 -86.45 38.53 35.09
N TRP A 175 -86.00 37.86 36.19
CA TRP A 175 -85.11 36.65 36.26
C TRP A 175 -85.45 35.57 37.34
N LYS A 176 -85.04 34.28 37.16
CA LYS A 176 -85.29 33.12 38.06
C LYS A 176 -84.22 31.99 38.08
N HIS A 177 -83.76 31.57 39.26
CA HIS A 177 -82.79 30.48 39.50
C HIS A 177 -83.40 29.07 39.53
N SER A 178 -82.51 28.05 39.50
CA SER A 178 -82.83 26.62 39.58
C SER A 178 -83.26 26.13 40.97
N ASP A 179 -82.87 26.82 42.03
CA ASP A 179 -83.32 26.59 43.41
C ASP A 179 -84.71 27.21 43.71
N GLY A 180 -85.10 28.22 42.92
CA GLY A 180 -86.37 28.95 43.01
C GLY A 180 -86.25 30.48 43.15
N TYR A 181 -85.06 31.03 43.40
CA TYR A 181 -84.83 32.46 43.70
C TYR A 181 -85.06 33.41 42.48
N THR A 182 -85.40 34.70 42.69
CA THR A 182 -85.79 35.66 41.61
C THR A 182 -85.35 37.13 41.83
N ILE A 183 -85.11 37.87 40.72
CA ILE A 183 -84.60 39.28 40.66
C ILE A 183 -85.19 40.05 39.43
N THR A 184 -85.13 41.40 39.38
CA THR A 184 -85.62 42.25 38.25
C THR A 184 -84.62 43.35 37.82
N THR A 185 -84.78 43.93 36.61
CA THR A 185 -83.82 44.90 36.01
C THR A 185 -84.45 45.85 34.96
N THR A 186 -83.86 47.04 34.72
CA THR A 186 -84.29 48.07 33.74
C THR A 186 -83.21 48.27 32.65
N VAL A 187 -83.57 48.39 31.36
CA VAL A 187 -82.70 47.99 30.20
C VAL A 187 -83.01 48.79 28.93
N VAL A 188 -82.06 49.11 28.04
CA VAL A 188 -82.27 50.09 26.95
C VAL A 188 -83.24 49.60 25.79
N TYR A 189 -84.04 50.47 25.13
CA TYR A 189 -85.08 50.08 24.13
C TYR A 189 -84.41 49.59 22.85
N GLY A 190 -84.66 48.35 22.45
CA GLY A 190 -84.18 47.78 21.19
C GLY A 190 -82.67 47.60 21.07
N THR A 191 -81.84 48.23 21.91
CA THR A 191 -80.36 48.23 21.79
C THR A 191 -79.65 47.35 22.82
N GLN A 192 -80.21 47.14 24.03
CA GLN A 192 -79.57 46.31 25.05
C GLN A 192 -80.35 45.03 25.37
N MET A 193 -79.62 43.93 25.47
CA MET A 193 -80.10 42.75 26.18
C MET A 193 -80.19 43.02 27.67
N PRO A 194 -81.16 42.41 28.38
CA PRO A 194 -81.23 42.51 29.82
C PRO A 194 -80.01 41.86 30.47
N VAL A 195 -79.39 42.57 31.40
CA VAL A 195 -78.25 42.09 32.20
C VAL A 195 -78.75 41.61 33.55
N TYR A 196 -78.38 40.39 33.94
CA TYR A 196 -78.67 39.87 35.28
C TYR A 196 -77.64 40.39 36.28
N SER A 197 -78.08 41.00 37.38
CA SER A 197 -77.23 41.73 38.32
C SER A 197 -77.08 41.06 39.70
N GLY A 198 -77.32 39.76 39.80
CA GLY A 198 -77.10 38.98 41.03
C GLY A 198 -75.99 37.92 40.86
N PRO A 199 -75.75 37.07 41.87
CA PRO A 199 -74.72 36.03 41.80
C PRO A 199 -75.06 34.96 40.76
N VAL A 200 -74.04 34.46 40.07
CA VAL A 200 -74.18 33.41 39.04
C VAL A 200 -74.80 32.14 39.65
N PRO A 201 -75.83 31.53 39.03
CA PRO A 201 -76.42 30.27 39.51
C PRO A 201 -75.38 29.13 39.56
N THR A 202 -75.51 28.20 40.50
CA THR A 202 -74.60 27.06 40.68
C THR A 202 -75.34 25.70 40.77
N LYS A 203 -74.60 24.61 40.54
CA LYS A 203 -75.07 23.21 40.62
C LYS A 203 -73.88 22.31 40.99
N GLU A 204 -74.11 21.27 41.80
CA GLU A 204 -73.06 20.31 42.22
C GLU A 204 -72.69 19.29 41.14
N SER A 205 -71.44 18.82 41.21
CA SER A 205 -70.74 17.93 40.27
C SER A 205 -70.91 16.43 40.55
N ASP A 206 -70.54 15.59 39.57
CA ASP A 206 -70.51 14.12 39.70
C ASP A 206 -69.14 13.50 39.34
N VAL A 207 -69.08 12.19 39.08
CA VAL A 207 -67.84 11.47 38.75
C VAL A 207 -67.31 11.84 37.36
N TYR A 208 -68.20 12.10 36.41
CA TYR A 208 -67.84 12.39 35.02
C TYR A 208 -67.94 13.88 34.66
N TYR A 209 -68.77 14.67 35.36
CA TYR A 209 -69.04 16.07 34.99
C TYR A 209 -69.00 17.08 36.14
N ASP A 210 -68.40 18.23 35.88
CA ASP A 210 -68.56 19.48 36.65
C ASP A 210 -69.58 20.40 35.95
N TYR A 211 -70.58 20.93 36.65
CA TYR A 211 -71.69 21.67 36.01
C TYR A 211 -71.50 23.18 36.04
N ILE A 212 -71.22 23.78 34.87
CA ILE A 212 -71.19 25.23 34.70
C ILE A 212 -72.55 25.80 34.31
N PHE A 213 -72.79 27.04 34.72
CA PHE A 213 -73.92 27.84 34.28
C PHE A 213 -73.71 28.34 32.84
N ILE A 214 -74.68 28.07 31.95
CA ILE A 214 -74.59 28.39 30.50
C ILE A 214 -75.54 29.51 30.04
N GLY A 215 -76.17 30.21 30.99
CA GLY A 215 -77.13 31.27 30.69
C GLY A 215 -78.58 30.86 30.95
N TRP A 216 -79.50 31.55 30.28
CA TRP A 216 -80.92 31.57 30.65
C TRP A 216 -81.83 31.09 29.51
N SER A 217 -82.97 30.51 29.88
CA SER A 217 -84.05 30.04 29.01
C SER A 217 -85.37 30.77 29.34
N PRO A 218 -86.12 31.30 28.35
CA PRO A 218 -85.77 31.37 26.93
C PRO A 218 -84.49 32.18 26.70
N LYS A 219 -83.87 32.06 25.51
CA LYS A 219 -82.63 32.79 25.19
C LYS A 219 -82.83 34.30 25.35
N LEU A 220 -81.80 35.00 25.83
CA LEU A 220 -81.86 36.45 26.02
C LEU A 220 -82.03 37.17 24.68
N GLU A 221 -82.97 38.11 24.67
CA GLU A 221 -83.30 38.99 23.54
C GLU A 221 -83.34 40.45 24.02
N PRO A 222 -83.10 41.44 23.14
CA PRO A 222 -83.21 42.86 23.49
C PRO A 222 -84.58 43.22 24.08
N ALA A 223 -84.59 44.14 25.05
CA ALA A 223 -85.82 44.52 25.73
C ALA A 223 -86.79 45.23 24.76
N ASN A 224 -87.86 44.54 24.39
CA ASN A 224 -88.97 45.04 23.56
C ASN A 224 -90.35 44.83 24.20
N HIS A 225 -90.44 44.02 25.26
CA HIS A 225 -91.59 43.88 26.16
C HIS A 225 -91.13 43.21 27.48
N ILE A 226 -91.97 43.25 28.52
CA ILE A 226 -91.69 42.64 29.83
C ILE A 226 -91.59 41.11 29.71
N ARG A 227 -90.53 40.50 30.25
CA ARG A 227 -90.25 39.05 30.15
C ARG A 227 -89.56 38.49 31.41
N THR A 228 -89.57 37.16 31.56
CA THR A 228 -88.96 36.41 32.66
C THR A 228 -88.05 35.29 32.13
N TYR A 229 -86.87 35.12 32.74
CA TYR A 229 -85.82 34.19 32.30
C TYR A 229 -85.40 33.18 33.38
N THR A 230 -85.10 31.93 33.03
CA THR A 230 -84.78 30.82 33.97
C THR A 230 -83.40 30.20 33.74
N ALA A 231 -82.64 29.92 34.81
CA ALA A 231 -81.25 29.42 34.74
C ALA A 231 -81.07 28.04 34.07
N GLN A 232 -79.96 27.81 33.35
CA GLN A 232 -79.58 26.56 32.67
C GLN A 232 -78.09 26.19 32.90
N PHE A 233 -77.74 24.89 32.81
CA PHE A 233 -76.39 24.36 33.07
C PHE A 233 -75.93 23.34 32.01
N ALA A 234 -74.62 23.25 31.78
CA ALA A 234 -73.97 22.16 31.04
C ALA A 234 -72.91 21.47 31.90
N GLY A 235 -72.69 20.16 31.68
CA GLY A 235 -71.57 19.44 32.27
C GLY A 235 -70.31 19.58 31.42
N ILE A 236 -69.21 20.04 32.02
CA ILE A 236 -67.85 19.89 31.50
C ILE A 236 -67.35 18.53 31.96
N LYS A 237 -66.76 17.72 31.08
CA LYS A 237 -66.14 16.46 31.51
C LYS A 237 -64.97 16.72 32.45
N ARG A 238 -64.90 15.91 33.51
CA ARG A 238 -63.75 15.84 34.41
C ARG A 238 -62.59 15.16 33.70
N LYS A 239 -61.37 15.48 34.13
CA LYS A 239 -60.14 14.84 33.68
C LYS A 239 -59.51 14.02 34.79
N TYR A 240 -58.69 13.05 34.41
CA TYR A 240 -57.85 12.26 35.30
C TYR A 240 -56.40 12.31 34.83
N THR A 241 -55.50 12.23 35.80
CA THR A 241 -54.05 12.21 35.59
C THR A 241 -53.62 10.82 35.15
N VAL A 242 -53.02 10.73 33.96
CA VAL A 242 -52.34 9.51 33.47
C VAL A 242 -50.84 9.74 33.52
N THR A 243 -50.11 8.82 34.14
CA THR A 243 -48.65 8.87 34.22
C THR A 243 -48.04 7.63 33.56
N TRP A 244 -47.24 7.85 32.52
CA TRP A 244 -46.51 6.79 31.82
C TRP A 244 -45.11 6.66 32.42
N ILE A 245 -44.73 5.44 32.82
CA ILE A 245 -43.54 5.17 33.64
C ILE A 245 -42.67 4.11 32.97
N ASP A 246 -41.41 4.45 32.74
CA ASP A 246 -40.41 3.51 32.26
C ASP A 246 -39.73 2.76 33.41
N THR A 247 -39.91 1.44 33.44
CA THR A 247 -39.28 0.52 34.39
C THR A 247 -37.82 0.19 34.07
N ALA A 248 -37.29 0.55 32.89
CA ALA A 248 -35.89 0.34 32.55
C ALA A 248 -34.95 1.24 33.38
N ILE A 249 -35.39 2.46 33.71
CA ILE A 249 -34.60 3.45 34.44
C ILE A 249 -35.14 3.61 35.86
N PHE A 250 -34.51 2.92 36.82
CA PHE A 250 -34.77 3.08 38.25
C PHE A 250 -33.77 4.03 38.90
N ASN A 251 -34.25 5.06 39.60
CA ASN A 251 -33.43 5.95 40.40
C ASN A 251 -33.38 5.45 41.86
N PRO A 252 -32.23 4.91 42.33
CA PRO A 252 -32.12 4.37 43.68
C PRO A 252 -32.12 5.43 44.78
N THR A 253 -31.84 6.70 44.46
CA THR A 253 -31.82 7.81 45.42
C THR A 253 -33.24 8.29 45.76
N THR A 254 -34.15 8.23 44.80
CA THR A 254 -35.58 8.56 44.99
C THR A 254 -36.47 7.34 45.17
N ASN A 255 -35.91 6.12 45.01
CA ASN A 255 -36.63 4.85 45.02
C ASN A 255 -37.83 4.85 44.06
N SER A 256 -37.62 5.39 42.86
CA SER A 256 -38.68 5.60 41.85
C SER A 256 -38.18 5.27 40.45
N TYR A 257 -39.09 4.80 39.59
CA TYR A 257 -38.86 4.67 38.16
C TYR A 257 -39.02 6.02 37.45
N THR A 258 -38.46 6.16 36.25
CA THR A 258 -38.56 7.37 35.44
C THR A 258 -39.99 7.56 34.91
N VAL A 259 -40.61 8.67 35.25
CA VAL A 259 -41.82 9.15 34.57
C VAL A 259 -41.41 9.65 33.19
N LEU A 260 -41.98 9.08 32.13
CA LEU A 260 -41.78 9.51 30.75
C LEU A 260 -42.53 10.82 30.50
N TYR A 261 -43.83 10.82 30.78
CA TYR A 261 -44.64 12.03 30.89
C TYR A 261 -45.92 11.77 31.70
N THR A 262 -46.58 12.86 32.09
CA THR A 262 -47.89 12.87 32.75
C THR A 262 -48.83 13.76 31.95
N GLU A 263 -50.07 13.33 31.75
CA GLU A 263 -51.11 14.04 30.99
C GLU A 263 -52.46 14.04 31.72
N GLU A 264 -53.33 15.02 31.42
CA GLU A 264 -54.72 15.03 31.88
C GLU A 264 -55.69 14.66 30.75
N VAL A 265 -56.28 13.47 30.86
CA VAL A 265 -57.16 12.86 29.85
C VAL A 265 -58.61 12.85 30.34
N GLU A 266 -59.59 12.97 29.44
CA GLU A 266 -61.01 13.02 29.81
C GLU A 266 -61.51 11.70 30.45
N ALA A 267 -62.35 11.83 31.48
CA ALA A 267 -63.04 10.69 32.09
C ALA A 267 -63.81 9.85 31.06
N GLY A 268 -63.67 8.53 31.16
CA GLY A 268 -64.25 7.53 30.26
C GLY A 268 -63.48 7.26 28.97
N THR A 269 -62.33 7.92 28.73
CA THR A 269 -61.47 7.62 27.56
C THR A 269 -60.44 6.53 27.88
N THR A 270 -59.97 5.82 26.85
CA THR A 270 -58.81 4.92 26.91
C THR A 270 -57.57 5.74 26.52
N PRO A 271 -56.55 5.87 27.38
CA PRO A 271 -55.39 6.70 27.08
C PRO A 271 -54.41 5.97 26.16
N ILE A 272 -53.77 6.72 25.27
CA ILE A 272 -52.82 6.22 24.27
C ILE A 272 -51.50 6.94 24.48
N TYR A 273 -50.44 6.18 24.78
CA TYR A 273 -49.09 6.72 24.90
C TYR A 273 -48.66 7.32 23.55
N SER A 274 -48.28 8.60 23.56
CA SER A 274 -47.97 9.38 22.36
C SER A 274 -46.48 9.72 22.18
N GLY A 275 -45.62 9.20 23.06
CA GLY A 275 -44.16 9.34 22.96
C GLY A 275 -43.50 8.29 22.05
N PRO A 276 -42.17 8.33 21.90
CA PRO A 276 -41.41 7.28 21.20
C PRO A 276 -41.46 5.97 22.00
N GLU A 277 -41.43 4.82 21.30
CA GLU A 277 -41.52 3.50 21.94
C GLU A 277 -40.45 3.34 23.04
N PRO A 278 -40.83 3.02 24.29
CA PRO A 278 -39.87 2.95 25.39
C PRO A 278 -38.84 1.84 25.19
N ASN A 279 -37.57 2.18 25.05
CA ASN A 279 -36.49 1.21 24.87
C ASN A 279 -35.70 0.97 26.17
N LYS A 280 -35.53 -0.31 26.53
CA LYS A 280 -34.68 -0.73 27.66
C LYS A 280 -33.26 -0.97 27.18
N PRO A 281 -32.24 -0.27 27.73
CA PRO A 281 -30.84 -0.52 27.38
C PRO A 281 -30.43 -1.98 27.59
N ASP A 282 -29.66 -2.51 26.65
CA ASP A 282 -29.14 -3.88 26.70
C ASP A 282 -28.16 -4.05 27.88
N SER A 283 -28.15 -5.26 28.47
CA SER A 283 -27.41 -5.51 29.70
C SER A 283 -25.91 -5.67 29.44
N VAL A 284 -25.13 -4.61 29.72
CA VAL A 284 -23.66 -4.60 29.56
C VAL A 284 -22.97 -5.75 30.32
N ASP A 285 -23.42 -6.05 31.54
CA ASP A 285 -22.81 -7.09 32.39
C ASP A 285 -23.15 -8.54 31.99
N TRP A 286 -24.26 -8.76 31.26
CA TRP A 286 -24.82 -10.11 31.03
C TRP A 286 -25.18 -10.42 29.57
N GLY A 287 -25.00 -9.47 28.64
CA GLY A 287 -25.30 -9.63 27.21
C GLY A 287 -26.79 -9.79 26.86
N TYR A 288 -27.71 -9.60 27.83
CA TYR A 288 -29.14 -9.74 27.58
C TYR A 288 -29.71 -8.56 26.80
N LYS A 289 -30.29 -8.87 25.64
CA LYS A 289 -31.01 -7.94 24.77
C LYS A 289 -32.49 -7.89 25.12
N TYR A 290 -33.12 -6.72 25.01
CA TYR A 290 -34.53 -6.52 25.36
C TYR A 290 -35.36 -5.90 24.22
N ILE A 291 -36.66 -6.17 24.25
CA ILE A 291 -37.68 -5.54 23.40
C ILE A 291 -38.90 -5.18 24.25
N PHE A 292 -39.59 -4.10 23.88
CA PHE A 292 -40.83 -3.67 24.51
C PHE A 292 -41.95 -4.71 24.26
N GLU A 293 -42.70 -5.06 25.31
CA GLU A 293 -43.82 -6.01 25.23
C GLU A 293 -45.19 -5.34 25.48
N GLY A 294 -45.19 -4.13 26.06
CA GLY A 294 -46.40 -3.34 26.29
C GLY A 294 -46.42 -2.68 27.67
N TRP A 295 -47.62 -2.37 28.14
CA TRP A 295 -47.87 -1.68 29.41
C TRP A 295 -48.57 -2.57 30.42
N ASP A 296 -48.16 -2.49 31.69
CA ASP A 296 -48.84 -3.08 32.85
C ASP A 296 -49.34 -1.96 33.79
N PRO A 297 -50.65 -1.88 34.11
CA PRO A 297 -51.73 -2.61 33.45
C PRO A 297 -51.89 -2.21 31.97
N VAL A 298 -52.64 -3.00 31.20
CA VAL A 298 -53.01 -2.60 29.83
C VAL A 298 -54.00 -1.40 29.90
N PRO A 299 -53.82 -0.33 29.11
CA PRO A 299 -54.72 0.83 29.10
C PRO A 299 -56.18 0.49 28.81
N ASP A 300 -57.09 1.04 29.62
CA ASP A 300 -58.55 0.89 29.56
C ASP A 300 -59.25 2.20 30.00
N HIS A 301 -60.57 2.24 29.98
CA HIS A 301 -61.41 3.42 30.24
C HIS A 301 -61.17 4.06 31.64
N LEU A 302 -60.74 5.33 31.65
CA LEU A 302 -60.37 6.06 32.85
C LEU A 302 -61.58 6.42 33.73
N THR A 303 -61.50 6.04 35.01
CA THR A 303 -62.48 6.37 36.07
C THR A 303 -61.84 6.99 37.33
N LYS A 304 -60.52 7.21 37.27
CA LYS A 304 -59.63 7.78 38.28
C LYS A 304 -58.25 8.00 37.65
N ASP A 305 -57.33 8.60 38.40
CA ASP A 305 -55.91 8.69 38.03
C ASP A 305 -55.26 7.29 37.93
N MET A 306 -54.32 7.13 36.99
CA MET A 306 -53.70 5.84 36.65
C MET A 306 -52.21 5.97 36.32
N GLU A 307 -51.44 4.93 36.66
CA GLU A 307 -50.06 4.73 36.24
C GLU A 307 -49.98 3.54 35.28
N PHE A 308 -49.19 3.67 34.21
CA PHE A 308 -48.88 2.59 33.27
C PHE A 308 -47.37 2.37 33.21
N LYS A 309 -46.91 1.13 33.39
CA LYS A 309 -45.50 0.76 33.52
C LYS A 309 -45.03 -0.10 32.36
N THR A 310 -43.85 0.19 31.81
CA THR A 310 -43.29 -0.55 30.67
C THR A 310 -42.95 -2.00 31.04
N VAL A 311 -43.30 -2.94 30.15
CA VAL A 311 -42.96 -4.36 30.24
C VAL A 311 -41.95 -4.71 29.15
N TYR A 312 -40.93 -5.50 29.50
CA TYR A 312 -39.81 -5.84 28.61
C TYR A 312 -39.53 -7.35 28.58
N LYS A 313 -39.41 -7.92 27.38
CA LYS A 313 -39.08 -9.34 27.16
C LYS A 313 -37.64 -9.50 26.62
N ARG A 314 -37.04 -10.66 26.84
CA ARG A 314 -35.72 -11.01 26.26
C ARG A 314 -35.83 -11.23 24.75
N ALA A 315 -34.79 -10.77 24.06
CA ALA A 315 -34.71 -10.78 22.60
C ALA A 315 -33.34 -11.32 22.11
N TYR A 316 -33.23 -11.51 20.80
CA TYR A 316 -31.98 -11.72 20.06
C TYR A 316 -32.00 -10.87 18.79
N ASP A 317 -30.81 -10.52 18.27
CA ASP A 317 -30.71 -9.76 17.02
C ASP A 317 -30.33 -10.69 15.87
N CYS A 318 -31.05 -10.58 14.76
CA CYS A 318 -30.71 -11.20 13.47
C CYS A 318 -30.07 -10.16 12.58
N VAL A 319 -28.98 -10.54 11.91
CA VAL A 319 -28.32 -9.76 10.87
C VAL A 319 -28.26 -10.61 9.61
N TRP A 320 -28.68 -10.06 8.48
CA TRP A 320 -28.61 -10.73 7.18
C TRP A 320 -27.57 -10.03 6.32
N TYR A 321 -26.66 -10.82 5.76
CA TYR A 321 -25.54 -10.33 4.97
C TYR A 321 -25.65 -10.78 3.51
N ASN A 322 -25.26 -9.89 2.61
CA ASN A 322 -24.70 -10.29 1.32
C ASN A 322 -23.24 -10.69 1.54
N TRP A 323 -22.73 -11.73 0.87
CA TRP A 323 -21.28 -12.03 0.83
C TRP A 323 -20.68 -11.84 -0.57
N TYR A 324 -21.34 -11.06 -1.42
CA TYR A 324 -20.75 -10.57 -2.66
C TYR A 324 -19.75 -9.45 -2.35
N ASN A 325 -18.47 -9.84 -2.28
CA ASN A 325 -17.26 -9.02 -2.06
C ASN A 325 -17.10 -8.31 -0.71
N GLU A 326 -18.11 -7.60 -0.20
CA GLU A 326 -18.09 -7.06 1.18
C GLU A 326 -19.35 -7.50 1.96
N PRO A 327 -19.26 -7.64 3.29
CA PRO A 327 -20.38 -8.05 4.13
C PRO A 327 -21.39 -6.90 4.33
N GLU A 328 -22.08 -6.52 3.27
CA GLU A 328 -23.19 -5.56 3.36
C GLU A 328 -24.33 -6.13 4.22
N VAL A 329 -24.72 -5.39 5.25
CA VAL A 329 -25.88 -5.70 6.09
C VAL A 329 -27.15 -5.36 5.30
N LEU A 330 -27.71 -6.37 4.62
CA LEU A 330 -28.97 -6.27 3.89
C LEU A 330 -30.15 -5.95 4.81
N LYS A 331 -30.11 -6.47 6.05
CA LYS A 331 -31.18 -6.29 7.04
C LYS A 331 -30.65 -6.52 8.45
N GLN A 332 -31.22 -5.84 9.44
CA GLN A 332 -31.03 -6.09 10.87
C GLN A 332 -32.37 -5.93 11.61
N GLU A 333 -32.76 -6.92 12.41
CA GLU A 333 -34.01 -6.90 13.20
C GLU A 333 -33.86 -7.64 14.54
N ARG A 334 -34.66 -7.23 15.53
CA ARG A 334 -34.69 -7.77 16.88
C ARG A 334 -35.93 -8.64 17.12
N TYR A 335 -35.72 -9.92 17.44
CA TYR A 335 -36.79 -10.92 17.59
C TYR A 335 -37.02 -11.35 19.03
N LYS A 336 -38.27 -11.75 19.33
CA LYS A 336 -38.68 -12.24 20.66
C LYS A 336 -38.19 -13.68 20.87
N MET A 337 -37.60 -13.97 22.04
CA MET A 337 -36.96 -15.25 22.37
C MET A 337 -37.92 -16.48 22.49
N GLU A 338 -39.20 -16.35 22.12
CA GLU A 338 -40.24 -17.37 22.36
C GLU A 338 -40.81 -18.02 21.08
N GLU A 339 -40.44 -17.57 19.88
CA GLU A 339 -40.92 -18.16 18.61
C GLU A 339 -40.22 -19.49 18.27
N TYR A 340 -40.61 -20.54 19.01
CA TYR A 340 -40.06 -21.90 18.94
C TYR A 340 -40.53 -22.71 17.71
N ILE A 341 -40.49 -22.13 16.51
CA ILE A 341 -40.73 -22.86 15.26
C ILE A 341 -39.40 -23.38 14.70
N ARG A 342 -39.16 -24.69 14.84
CA ARG A 342 -38.19 -25.41 14.02
C ARG A 342 -38.84 -25.80 12.68
N PRO A 343 -38.27 -25.41 11.52
CA PRO A 343 -38.38 -26.23 10.32
C PRO A 343 -37.71 -27.58 10.59
N SER A 344 -38.49 -28.64 10.74
CA SER A 344 -37.97 -29.96 11.11
C SER A 344 -37.44 -30.73 9.89
N GLY A 345 -36.24 -30.38 9.39
CA GLY A 345 -35.75 -30.99 8.15
C GLY A 345 -34.32 -30.65 7.71
N TYR A 346 -33.30 -30.80 8.56
CA TYR A 346 -31.91 -30.84 8.05
C TYR A 346 -31.59 -32.22 7.44
N LYS A 347 -32.14 -32.46 6.24
CA LYS A 347 -31.63 -33.36 5.19
C LYS A 347 -32.47 -33.25 3.92
N ASP A 348 -31.79 -32.84 2.84
CA ASP A 348 -32.24 -32.74 1.46
C ASP A 348 -33.38 -31.74 1.15
N VAL A 349 -33.22 -31.03 0.02
CA VAL A 349 -34.17 -30.09 -0.61
C VAL A 349 -34.29 -28.69 0.04
N ARG A 350 -34.68 -27.72 -0.80
CA ARG A 350 -34.84 -26.27 -0.57
C ARG A 350 -35.61 -25.90 0.71
N ILE A 351 -35.35 -24.69 1.20
CA ILE A 351 -36.23 -24.00 2.15
C ILE A 351 -37.64 -23.90 1.53
N PRO A 352 -38.73 -24.20 2.27
CA PRO A 352 -40.09 -24.10 1.74
C PRO A 352 -40.49 -22.65 1.47
N ASP A 353 -41.31 -22.44 0.42
CA ASP A 353 -41.58 -21.16 -0.24
C ASP A 353 -42.29 -20.06 0.59
N GLU A 354 -42.53 -20.24 1.90
CA GLU A 354 -43.50 -19.45 2.68
C GLU A 354 -42.93 -18.74 3.93
N THR A 355 -41.77 -18.10 3.79
CA THR A 355 -41.47 -16.87 4.56
C THR A 355 -41.19 -15.74 3.56
N PRO A 356 -42.19 -14.91 3.21
CA PRO A 356 -42.00 -13.84 2.25
C PRO A 356 -41.05 -12.78 2.84
N TYR A 357 -39.96 -12.51 2.10
CA TYR A 357 -39.29 -11.23 2.19
C TYR A 357 -40.26 -10.18 1.63
N GLU A 358 -40.71 -9.21 2.44
CA GLU A 358 -41.60 -8.13 1.98
C GLU A 358 -40.81 -7.09 1.17
N GLY A 359 -40.35 -7.51 -0.01
CA GLY A 359 -39.54 -6.74 -0.96
C GLY A 359 -39.23 -7.59 -2.19
N GLU A 360 -38.63 -6.99 -3.22
CA GLU A 360 -38.12 -7.74 -4.36
C GLU A 360 -36.89 -8.56 -3.91
N THR A 361 -36.86 -9.86 -4.22
CA THR A 361 -35.66 -10.67 -3.96
C THR A 361 -34.54 -10.23 -4.91
N PRO A 362 -33.36 -9.84 -4.40
CA PRO A 362 -32.32 -9.30 -5.24
C PRO A 362 -31.74 -10.38 -6.15
N ARG A 363 -32.05 -10.31 -7.45
CA ARG A 363 -31.20 -10.92 -8.48
C ARG A 363 -29.89 -10.16 -8.49
N ILE A 364 -28.81 -10.83 -8.08
CA ILE A 364 -27.46 -10.30 -8.21
C ILE A 364 -26.97 -10.60 -9.63
N PHE A 365 -26.20 -9.69 -10.20
CA PHE A 365 -25.45 -9.87 -11.44
C PHE A 365 -23.97 -9.69 -11.10
N ASP A 366 -23.10 -10.50 -11.70
CA ASP A 366 -21.65 -10.24 -11.65
C ASP A 366 -21.16 -9.60 -12.95
N ASP A 367 -19.98 -9.00 -12.90
CA ASP A 367 -19.27 -8.49 -14.08
C ASP A 367 -18.68 -9.64 -14.93
N TYR A 368 -18.95 -10.90 -14.54
CA TYR A 368 -18.43 -12.15 -15.11
C TYR A 368 -19.51 -12.92 -15.89
N GLY A 369 -20.57 -12.23 -16.34
CA GLY A 369 -21.55 -12.76 -17.28
C GLY A 369 -22.62 -13.69 -16.67
N TYR A 370 -22.78 -13.71 -15.34
CA TYR A 370 -23.79 -14.51 -14.65
C TYR A 370 -24.85 -13.65 -13.95
N SER A 371 -26.04 -14.23 -13.85
CA SER A 371 -27.11 -13.78 -12.96
C SER A 371 -27.38 -14.82 -11.88
N TYR A 372 -27.77 -14.35 -10.70
CA TYR A 372 -27.90 -15.16 -9.50
C TYR A 372 -29.31 -15.06 -8.94
N GLU A 373 -30.06 -16.16 -8.99
CA GLU A 373 -31.38 -16.26 -8.38
C GLU A 373 -31.29 -16.76 -6.95
N PHE A 374 -31.91 -16.03 -6.03
CA PHE A 374 -31.94 -16.36 -4.61
C PHE A 374 -32.60 -17.73 -4.35
N LEU A 375 -31.89 -18.61 -3.63
CA LEU A 375 -32.34 -19.95 -3.24
C LEU A 375 -32.78 -20.05 -1.76
N GLY A 376 -32.24 -19.20 -0.88
CA GLY A 376 -32.55 -19.26 0.55
C GLY A 376 -31.53 -18.59 1.47
N TRP A 377 -31.78 -18.71 2.77
CA TRP A 377 -30.91 -18.21 3.84
C TRP A 377 -30.21 -19.35 4.59
N PHE A 378 -28.90 -19.26 4.74
CA PHE A 378 -28.08 -20.17 5.54
C PHE A 378 -27.68 -19.54 6.88
N SER A 379 -27.71 -20.30 7.97
CA SER A 379 -27.35 -19.85 9.33
C SER A 379 -25.92 -20.22 9.67
N ASN A 380 -25.06 -19.28 10.09
CA ASN A 380 -23.63 -19.54 10.30
C ASN A 380 -23.25 -20.15 11.68
N ASP A 381 -24.19 -20.23 12.62
CA ASP A 381 -24.04 -20.82 13.96
C ASP A 381 -23.41 -22.23 13.93
N GLU A 382 -22.21 -22.39 14.50
CA GLU A 382 -21.43 -23.65 14.53
C GLU A 382 -22.15 -24.83 15.23
N SER A 383 -23.24 -24.58 15.97
CA SER A 383 -23.83 -25.55 16.89
C SER A 383 -24.54 -26.73 16.19
N ARG A 384 -23.75 -27.78 15.86
CA ARG A 384 -24.23 -29.12 15.48
C ARG A 384 -25.22 -29.74 16.48
N SER A 385 -25.31 -29.17 17.69
CA SER A 385 -26.38 -29.40 18.67
C SER A 385 -26.81 -28.10 19.34
N TRP A 386 -28.09 -27.73 19.18
CA TRP A 386 -28.80 -26.57 19.76
C TRP A 386 -28.74 -26.43 21.31
N ASN A 387 -28.04 -27.32 22.02
CA ASN A 387 -28.10 -27.48 23.48
C ASN A 387 -26.78 -27.19 24.21
N ASP A 388 -25.64 -27.09 23.49
CA ASP A 388 -24.31 -27.17 24.12
C ASP A 388 -23.55 -25.83 24.21
N LEU A 389 -24.14 -24.73 23.74
CA LEU A 389 -23.59 -23.38 23.95
C LEU A 389 -23.99 -22.85 25.35
N PRO A 390 -23.03 -22.45 26.21
CA PRO A 390 -23.35 -21.78 27.47
C PRO A 390 -23.94 -20.38 27.20
N MET A 391 -24.89 -19.95 28.03
CA MET A 391 -25.71 -18.73 27.88
C MET A 391 -24.96 -17.38 27.99
N THR A 392 -23.65 -17.34 27.70
CA THR A 392 -22.77 -16.18 27.90
C THR A 392 -21.96 -15.80 26.66
N LYS A 393 -22.21 -16.40 25.49
CA LYS A 393 -21.70 -15.92 24.19
C LYS A 393 -22.84 -15.47 23.28
N THR A 394 -22.81 -14.18 22.93
CA THR A 394 -23.42 -13.53 21.75
C THR A 394 -24.77 -14.08 21.26
N LEU A 395 -25.86 -13.41 21.66
CA LEU A 395 -27.23 -13.57 21.14
C LEU A 395 -27.43 -12.84 19.79
N GLU A 396 -26.47 -12.99 18.89
CA GLU A 396 -26.49 -12.44 17.53
C GLU A 396 -26.43 -13.61 16.55
N ARG A 397 -27.31 -13.60 15.54
CA ARG A 397 -27.40 -14.65 14.52
C ARG A 397 -27.21 -14.04 13.14
N GLU A 398 -26.23 -14.56 12.41
CA GLU A 398 -25.88 -14.08 11.09
C GLU A 398 -26.42 -15.06 10.03
N TYR A 399 -27.16 -14.53 9.08
CA TYR A 399 -27.79 -15.28 7.99
C TYR A 399 -27.25 -14.82 6.64
N LEU A 400 -26.94 -15.78 5.78
CA LEU A 400 -26.24 -15.58 4.52
C LEU A 400 -27.15 -16.00 3.36
N ALA A 401 -27.30 -15.15 2.34
CA ALA A 401 -28.05 -15.51 1.14
C ALA A 401 -27.30 -16.55 0.30
N THR A 402 -27.99 -17.56 -0.21
CA THR A 402 -27.47 -18.53 -1.18
C THR A 402 -28.17 -18.38 -2.53
N TYR A 403 -27.47 -18.68 -3.63
CA TYR A 403 -27.94 -18.39 -4.98
C TYR A 403 -27.71 -19.55 -5.95
N GLN A 404 -28.61 -19.70 -6.92
CA GLN A 404 -28.41 -20.49 -8.13
C GLN A 404 -27.75 -19.59 -9.18
N CYS A 405 -26.66 -20.08 -9.77
CA CYS A 405 -26.03 -19.41 -10.91
C CYS A 405 -26.77 -19.73 -12.22
N ILE A 406 -27.03 -18.70 -13.02
CA ILE A 406 -27.71 -18.75 -14.31
C ILE A 406 -26.91 -17.86 -15.30
N PRO A 407 -26.36 -18.42 -16.39
CA PRO A 407 -25.68 -17.65 -17.43
C PRO A 407 -26.59 -16.58 -18.04
N LEU A 408 -26.03 -15.40 -18.34
CA LEU A 408 -26.70 -14.44 -19.21
C LEU A 408 -26.77 -14.98 -20.65
N GLU A 409 -27.71 -14.48 -21.46
CA GLU A 409 -27.97 -15.02 -22.81
C GLU A 409 -26.75 -14.94 -23.76
N ASP A 410 -25.84 -13.98 -23.52
CA ASP A 410 -24.60 -13.81 -24.27
C ASP A 410 -23.39 -14.61 -23.69
N ASN A 411 -23.54 -15.26 -22.54
CA ASN A 411 -22.46 -16.01 -21.88
C ASN A 411 -22.47 -17.50 -22.33
N PRO A 412 -21.41 -18.01 -22.99
CA PRO A 412 -21.36 -19.41 -23.41
C PRO A 412 -21.25 -20.42 -22.25
N ASN A 413 -20.99 -19.96 -21.02
CA ASN A 413 -20.69 -20.80 -19.86
C ASN A 413 -21.87 -21.62 -19.35
N GLN A 414 -22.03 -22.83 -19.90
CA GLN A 414 -22.91 -23.86 -19.35
C GLN A 414 -22.47 -24.27 -17.93
N VAL A 415 -23.26 -23.87 -16.91
CA VAL A 415 -22.98 -24.14 -15.48
C VAL A 415 -22.95 -25.65 -15.17
N ASP A 416 -23.77 -26.45 -15.86
CA ASP A 416 -23.81 -27.91 -15.74
C ASP A 416 -22.52 -28.62 -16.20
N LYS A 417 -21.60 -27.91 -16.87
CA LYS A 417 -20.29 -28.44 -17.28
C LYS A 417 -19.22 -28.37 -16.20
N PHE A 418 -19.45 -27.61 -15.12
CA PHE A 418 -18.54 -27.54 -13.97
C PHE A 418 -18.83 -28.69 -13.01
N THR A 419 -17.89 -29.62 -12.87
CA THR A 419 -17.90 -30.58 -11.76
C THR A 419 -17.31 -29.90 -10.52
N TYR A 420 -17.90 -30.15 -9.37
CA TYR A 420 -17.45 -29.59 -8.09
C TYR A 420 -17.60 -30.61 -6.96
N ARG A 421 -16.92 -30.34 -5.85
CA ARG A 421 -17.17 -31.00 -4.56
C ARG A 421 -17.60 -29.98 -3.53
N ILE A 422 -18.55 -30.35 -2.68
CA ILE A 422 -18.90 -29.59 -1.47
C ILE A 422 -17.69 -29.60 -0.53
N TYR A 423 -17.48 -28.51 0.21
CA TYR A 423 -16.33 -28.32 1.07
C TYR A 423 -16.75 -27.82 2.47
N ASP A 424 -16.95 -28.78 3.38
CA ASP A 424 -17.63 -28.60 4.68
C ASP A 424 -16.82 -27.85 5.77
N ASP A 425 -15.59 -27.37 5.49
CA ASP A 425 -14.73 -26.72 6.48
C ASP A 425 -14.99 -25.19 6.64
N PHE A 426 -16.09 -24.66 6.10
CA PHE A 426 -16.48 -23.24 6.19
C PHE A 426 -17.85 -23.05 6.86
N TYR A 427 -18.07 -21.87 7.44
CA TYR A 427 -19.32 -21.44 8.09
C TYR A 427 -20.47 -21.10 7.12
N TYR A 428 -20.37 -21.55 5.87
CA TYR A 428 -21.31 -21.28 4.79
C TYR A 428 -21.20 -22.39 3.72
N PRO A 429 -22.24 -22.65 2.91
CA PRO A 429 -22.22 -23.68 1.89
C PRO A 429 -21.21 -23.30 0.81
N ALA A 430 -20.10 -24.03 0.76
CA ALA A 430 -18.97 -23.75 -0.10
C ALA A 430 -18.64 -24.96 -0.99
N CYS A 431 -18.11 -24.70 -2.18
CA CYS A 431 -17.65 -25.75 -3.09
C CYS A 431 -16.29 -25.40 -3.71
N ILE A 432 -15.61 -26.45 -4.20
CA ILE A 432 -14.38 -26.36 -4.97
C ILE A 432 -14.63 -27.03 -6.32
N ILE A 433 -14.40 -26.32 -7.42
CA ILE A 433 -14.49 -26.86 -8.78
C ILE A 433 -13.41 -27.94 -8.96
N THR A 434 -13.78 -29.13 -9.44
CA THR A 434 -12.89 -30.30 -9.58
C THR A 434 -12.57 -30.65 -11.03
N GLY A 435 -13.23 -30.01 -12.00
CA GLY A 435 -13.11 -30.36 -13.41
C GLY A 435 -14.14 -29.63 -14.27
N TYR A 436 -13.83 -29.35 -15.53
CA TYR A 436 -14.75 -28.72 -16.48
C TYR A 436 -14.89 -29.51 -17.79
N THR A 437 -16.08 -29.50 -18.39
CA THR A 437 -16.48 -30.42 -19.49
C THR A 437 -17.24 -29.75 -20.65
N GLY A 438 -17.05 -28.44 -20.86
CA GLY A 438 -17.60 -27.70 -21.99
C GLY A 438 -16.64 -27.65 -23.18
N ASP A 439 -17.19 -27.75 -24.39
CA ASP A 439 -16.42 -28.02 -25.61
C ASP A 439 -16.22 -26.81 -26.53
N ASP A 440 -17.03 -25.74 -26.40
CA ASP A 440 -17.20 -24.71 -27.43
C ASP A 440 -16.79 -23.28 -27.01
N MET A 441 -16.10 -23.09 -25.88
CA MET A 441 -15.87 -21.77 -25.29
C MET A 441 -14.50 -21.16 -25.57
N THR A 442 -14.46 -19.88 -25.94
CA THR A 442 -13.25 -19.05 -25.92
C THR A 442 -13.05 -18.35 -24.58
N ASP A 443 -14.14 -17.91 -23.95
CA ASP A 443 -14.10 -17.10 -22.74
C ASP A 443 -14.61 -17.97 -21.58
N LEU A 444 -13.84 -18.07 -20.49
CA LEU A 444 -14.16 -18.87 -19.32
C LEU A 444 -14.29 -17.98 -18.08
N TYR A 445 -15.52 -17.64 -17.76
CA TYR A 445 -15.90 -17.07 -16.47
C TYR A 445 -16.00 -18.15 -15.39
N ILE A 446 -15.34 -17.97 -14.24
CA ILE A 446 -15.51 -18.85 -13.07
C ILE A 446 -16.69 -18.32 -12.24
N PRO A 447 -17.80 -19.07 -12.11
CA PRO A 447 -19.00 -18.56 -11.43
C PRO A 447 -18.77 -18.38 -9.92
N THR A 448 -19.46 -17.41 -9.33
CA THR A 448 -19.45 -17.19 -7.87
C THR A 448 -20.19 -18.27 -7.09
N TRP A 449 -21.24 -18.84 -7.69
CA TRP A 449 -22.07 -19.89 -7.09
C TRP A 449 -22.26 -21.08 -8.04
N ILE A 450 -22.41 -22.28 -7.49
CA ILE A 450 -22.94 -23.45 -8.21
C ILE A 450 -23.92 -24.16 -7.26
N ASP A 451 -25.18 -24.33 -7.70
CA ASP A 451 -26.26 -25.05 -6.98
C ASP A 451 -26.45 -24.65 -5.50
N GLY A 452 -26.29 -23.36 -5.17
CA GLY A 452 -26.41 -22.85 -3.80
C GLY A 452 -25.14 -22.95 -2.95
N TYR A 453 -24.03 -23.40 -3.51
CA TYR A 453 -22.70 -23.41 -2.88
C TYR A 453 -21.80 -22.33 -3.49
N MET A 454 -21.14 -21.52 -2.66
CA MET A 454 -20.22 -20.49 -3.12
C MET A 454 -18.89 -21.12 -3.56
N VAL A 455 -18.39 -20.78 -4.75
CA VAL A 455 -17.12 -21.28 -5.28
C VAL A 455 -15.96 -20.59 -4.56
N ILE A 456 -15.41 -21.25 -3.54
CA ILE A 456 -14.27 -20.73 -2.77
C ILE A 456 -12.91 -21.07 -3.40
N GLY A 457 -12.89 -21.92 -4.42
CA GLY A 457 -11.66 -22.40 -5.00
C GLY A 457 -11.80 -23.32 -6.20
N ILE A 458 -10.66 -23.57 -6.84
CA ILE A 458 -10.50 -24.51 -7.95
C ILE A 458 -9.48 -25.57 -7.55
N GLY A 459 -9.79 -26.83 -7.84
CA GLY A 459 -8.98 -27.99 -7.49
C GLY A 459 -7.77 -28.19 -8.41
N ARG A 460 -6.87 -29.04 -7.95
CA ARG A 460 -5.71 -29.53 -8.71
C ARG A 460 -6.17 -30.10 -10.06
N ASP A 461 -5.42 -29.82 -11.12
CA ASP A 461 -5.62 -30.30 -12.50
C ASP A 461 -7.01 -29.96 -13.14
N ALA A 462 -7.86 -29.13 -12.52
CA ALA A 462 -9.30 -29.03 -12.89
C ALA A 462 -9.59 -28.47 -14.30
N PHE A 463 -8.67 -27.71 -14.89
CA PHE A 463 -8.74 -27.26 -16.29
C PHE A 463 -7.49 -27.67 -17.07
N ARG A 464 -6.74 -28.68 -16.59
CA ARG A 464 -5.47 -29.10 -17.20
C ARG A 464 -5.68 -29.60 -18.64
N ASP A 465 -4.75 -29.24 -19.51
CA ASP A 465 -4.76 -29.52 -20.95
C ASP A 465 -6.01 -28.96 -21.69
N ASN A 466 -6.73 -27.99 -21.11
CA ASN A 466 -7.92 -27.40 -21.72
C ASN A 466 -7.55 -26.37 -22.81
N ASN A 467 -7.33 -26.89 -24.01
CA ASN A 467 -6.99 -26.13 -25.20
C ASN A 467 -8.21 -25.45 -25.89
N LYS A 468 -9.27 -25.12 -25.14
CA LYS A 468 -10.40 -24.31 -25.62
C LYS A 468 -10.35 -22.87 -25.12
N ILE A 469 -10.05 -22.70 -23.85
CA ILE A 469 -9.99 -21.40 -23.17
C ILE A 469 -8.97 -20.48 -23.87
N ILE A 470 -9.41 -19.25 -24.16
CA ILE A 470 -8.63 -18.14 -24.72
C ILE A 470 -8.55 -16.98 -23.72
N ASN A 471 -9.64 -16.70 -23.00
CA ASN A 471 -9.72 -15.69 -21.95
C ASN A 471 -10.24 -16.35 -20.65
N LEU A 472 -9.60 -16.07 -19.52
CA LEU A 472 -9.99 -16.60 -18.20
C LEU A 472 -10.35 -15.46 -17.25
N TYR A 473 -11.51 -15.56 -16.59
CA TYR A 473 -11.98 -14.59 -15.61
C TYR A 473 -12.24 -15.29 -14.27
N ILE A 474 -11.40 -15.01 -13.27
CA ILE A 474 -11.49 -15.61 -11.94
C ILE A 474 -12.20 -14.64 -11.00
N GLY A 475 -13.43 -14.98 -10.59
CA GLY A 475 -14.20 -14.17 -9.66
C GLY A 475 -13.59 -14.05 -8.26
N ASP A 476 -13.84 -12.92 -7.60
CA ASP A 476 -13.25 -12.51 -6.31
C ASP A 476 -13.56 -13.46 -5.13
N ASN A 477 -14.55 -14.32 -5.28
CA ASN A 477 -14.87 -15.41 -4.36
C ASN A 477 -13.79 -16.52 -4.30
N VAL A 478 -12.97 -16.67 -5.34
CA VAL A 478 -11.95 -17.72 -5.46
C VAL A 478 -10.71 -17.38 -4.63
N ARG A 479 -10.55 -18.07 -3.48
CA ARG A 479 -9.45 -17.85 -2.52
C ARG A 479 -8.43 -19.00 -2.47
N ARG A 480 -8.69 -20.09 -3.18
CA ARG A 480 -7.86 -21.31 -3.16
C ARG A 480 -7.72 -21.88 -4.56
N LEU A 481 -6.49 -22.03 -5.01
CA LEU A 481 -6.16 -22.58 -6.32
C LEU A 481 -5.23 -23.78 -6.14
N GLY A 482 -5.56 -24.88 -6.80
CA GLY A 482 -4.76 -26.09 -6.80
C GLY A 482 -3.55 -26.00 -7.71
N TYR A 483 -2.66 -26.97 -7.60
CA TYR A 483 -1.49 -27.08 -8.47
C TYR A 483 -1.92 -27.53 -9.87
N ASN A 484 -1.16 -27.17 -10.90
CA ASN A 484 -1.42 -27.53 -12.30
C ASN A 484 -2.83 -27.11 -12.83
N THR A 485 -3.55 -26.21 -12.14
CA THR A 485 -5.00 -25.98 -12.39
C THR A 485 -5.32 -25.64 -13.86
N PHE A 486 -4.52 -24.80 -14.51
CA PHE A 486 -4.63 -24.44 -15.93
C PHE A 486 -3.37 -24.86 -16.74
N SER A 487 -2.55 -25.79 -16.22
CA SER A 487 -1.38 -26.31 -16.95
C SER A 487 -1.80 -26.91 -18.30
N GLY A 488 -1.09 -26.61 -19.38
CA GLY A 488 -1.37 -27.09 -20.73
C GLY A 488 -2.54 -26.41 -21.46
N CYS A 489 -3.09 -25.30 -20.94
CA CYS A 489 -4.08 -24.48 -21.65
C CYS A 489 -3.42 -23.65 -22.77
N ASN A 490 -2.93 -24.28 -23.84
CA ASN A 490 -2.07 -23.62 -24.84
C ASN A 490 -2.73 -22.45 -25.57
N ASN A 491 -4.07 -22.37 -25.63
CA ASN A 491 -4.80 -21.27 -26.25
C ASN A 491 -5.08 -20.09 -25.30
N LEU A 492 -4.84 -20.25 -23.99
CA LEU A 492 -5.05 -19.19 -23.00
C LEU A 492 -4.14 -18.01 -23.30
N SER A 493 -4.73 -16.83 -23.46
CA SER A 493 -4.07 -15.62 -23.98
C SER A 493 -4.24 -14.39 -23.08
N SER A 494 -5.27 -14.39 -22.22
CA SER A 494 -5.57 -13.34 -21.26
C SER A 494 -6.15 -13.92 -19.96
N ILE A 495 -5.81 -13.33 -18.82
CA ILE A 495 -6.27 -13.73 -17.48
C ILE A 495 -6.69 -12.49 -16.70
N MET A 496 -7.87 -12.52 -16.09
CA MET A 496 -8.33 -11.58 -15.08
C MET A 496 -8.39 -12.30 -13.72
N PHE A 497 -7.67 -11.77 -12.75
CA PHE A 497 -7.51 -12.32 -11.40
C PHE A 497 -8.47 -11.66 -10.40
N GLY A 498 -8.98 -12.44 -9.45
CA GLY A 498 -9.88 -11.95 -8.41
C GLY A 498 -9.18 -11.15 -7.29
N LEU A 499 -9.88 -10.14 -6.77
CA LEU A 499 -9.41 -9.18 -5.76
C LEU A 499 -9.02 -9.82 -4.41
N ASN A 500 -9.55 -11.00 -4.07
CA ASN A 500 -9.19 -11.73 -2.83
C ASN A 500 -8.14 -12.84 -3.02
N MET A 501 -7.53 -12.97 -4.20
CA MET A 501 -6.43 -13.92 -4.42
C MET A 501 -5.12 -13.37 -3.84
N THR A 502 -4.46 -14.08 -2.91
CA THR A 502 -3.20 -13.61 -2.31
C THR A 502 -1.93 -14.28 -2.87
N TYR A 503 -2.08 -15.35 -3.65
CA TYR A 503 -0.97 -16.12 -4.22
C TYR A 503 -1.35 -16.76 -5.56
N LEU A 504 -0.35 -17.07 -6.39
CA LEU A 504 -0.49 -17.91 -7.59
C LEU A 504 0.15 -19.29 -7.35
N GLY A 505 -0.52 -20.36 -7.78
CA GLY A 505 -0.16 -21.74 -7.40
C GLY A 505 0.98 -22.40 -8.17
N GLU A 506 1.48 -23.51 -7.64
CA GLU A 506 2.46 -24.40 -8.28
C GLU A 506 1.98 -24.88 -9.67
N ASP A 507 2.81 -24.68 -10.69
CA ASP A 507 2.54 -24.97 -12.11
C ASP A 507 1.20 -24.43 -12.64
N MET A 508 0.62 -23.39 -12.02
CA MET A 508 -0.78 -23.02 -12.23
C MET A 508 -1.14 -22.74 -13.71
N PHE A 509 -0.23 -22.10 -14.46
CA PHE A 509 -0.34 -21.77 -15.88
C PHE A 509 0.79 -22.40 -16.71
N GLU A 510 1.42 -23.47 -16.21
CA GLU A 510 2.54 -24.14 -16.89
C GLU A 510 2.16 -24.55 -18.33
N ASN A 511 3.02 -24.26 -19.32
CA ASN A 511 2.77 -24.47 -20.75
C ASN A 511 1.52 -23.77 -21.34
N CYS A 512 1.07 -22.64 -20.79
CA CYS A 512 0.08 -21.76 -21.45
C CYS A 512 0.71 -20.98 -22.62
N THR A 513 1.05 -21.68 -23.71
CA THR A 513 1.95 -21.16 -24.76
C THR A 513 1.43 -19.95 -25.57
N SER A 514 0.14 -19.60 -25.53
CA SER A 514 -0.40 -18.36 -26.14
C SER A 514 -0.47 -17.15 -25.18
N LEU A 515 -0.14 -17.34 -23.90
CA LEU A 515 -0.22 -16.31 -22.87
C LEU A 515 0.90 -15.29 -23.11
N ASN A 516 0.53 -14.11 -23.64
CA ASN A 516 1.49 -13.14 -24.18
C ASN A 516 1.79 -11.97 -23.23
N ARG A 517 0.89 -11.68 -22.30
CA ARG A 517 1.06 -10.65 -21.27
C ARG A 517 0.28 -11.02 -20.01
N VAL A 518 0.85 -10.78 -18.84
CA VAL A 518 0.18 -10.99 -17.54
C VAL A 518 0.36 -9.75 -16.67
N ASP A 519 -0.76 -9.20 -16.20
CA ASP A 519 -0.78 -8.21 -15.11
C ASP A 519 -1.09 -8.96 -13.80
N ILE A 520 -0.10 -9.06 -12.91
CA ILE A 520 -0.28 -9.67 -11.59
C ILE A 520 -0.68 -8.56 -10.61
N PRO A 521 -1.86 -8.63 -9.97
CA PRO A 521 -2.43 -7.50 -9.23
C PRO A 521 -1.87 -7.37 -7.80
N GLU A 522 -2.01 -6.18 -7.22
CA GLU A 522 -1.35 -5.73 -5.98
C GLU A 522 -1.60 -6.59 -4.72
N GLN A 523 -2.67 -7.38 -4.67
CA GLN A 523 -2.94 -8.31 -3.57
C GLN A 523 -2.07 -9.59 -3.58
N ILE A 524 -1.36 -9.89 -4.68
CA ILE A 524 -0.54 -11.10 -4.81
C ILE A 524 0.83 -10.93 -4.15
N THR A 525 1.08 -11.66 -3.07
CA THR A 525 2.36 -11.64 -2.34
C THR A 525 3.32 -12.76 -2.76
N GLU A 526 2.83 -13.79 -3.44
CA GLU A 526 3.61 -14.99 -3.81
C GLU A 526 3.25 -15.53 -5.21
N ILE A 527 4.28 -15.86 -6.00
CA ILE A 527 4.17 -16.61 -7.26
C ILE A 527 4.87 -17.96 -7.07
N GLY A 528 4.10 -19.04 -7.11
CA GLY A 528 4.55 -20.40 -6.82
C GLY A 528 5.54 -21.01 -7.82
N TYR A 529 6.08 -22.17 -7.44
CA TYR A 529 7.03 -22.94 -8.25
C TYR A 529 6.45 -23.22 -9.64
N GLY A 530 7.24 -23.01 -10.71
CA GLY A 530 6.82 -23.34 -12.08
C GLY A 530 5.59 -22.58 -12.62
N CYS A 531 5.05 -21.58 -11.90
CA CYS A 531 3.71 -21.02 -12.14
C CYS A 531 3.40 -20.64 -13.60
N PHE A 532 4.35 -20.02 -14.32
CA PHE A 532 4.28 -19.67 -15.74
C PHE A 532 5.37 -20.38 -16.58
N SER A 533 5.96 -21.46 -16.06
CA SER A 533 6.97 -22.25 -16.76
C SER A 533 6.46 -22.71 -18.13
N GLY A 534 7.24 -22.56 -19.19
CA GLY A 534 6.84 -22.91 -20.55
C GLY A 534 5.77 -22.01 -21.18
N CYS A 535 5.44 -20.85 -20.61
CA CYS A 535 4.64 -19.81 -21.28
C CYS A 535 5.46 -19.12 -22.37
N THR A 536 5.82 -19.84 -23.43
CA THR A 536 6.85 -19.43 -24.39
C THR A 536 6.58 -18.09 -25.05
N SER A 537 5.32 -17.74 -25.34
CA SER A 537 4.94 -16.45 -25.96
C SER A 537 4.84 -15.27 -24.98
N LEU A 538 5.11 -15.45 -23.68
CA LEU A 538 4.94 -14.42 -22.65
C LEU A 538 5.98 -13.30 -22.81
N MET A 539 5.57 -12.17 -23.39
CA MET A 539 6.43 -11.04 -23.74
C MET A 539 6.68 -10.08 -22.56
N ALA A 540 5.69 -9.90 -21.70
CA ALA A 540 5.74 -8.95 -20.59
C ALA A 540 4.94 -9.42 -19.38
N VAL A 541 5.50 -9.21 -18.18
CA VAL A 541 4.84 -9.48 -16.90
C VAL A 541 4.94 -8.23 -16.04
N THR A 542 3.79 -7.72 -15.57
CA THR A 542 3.76 -6.69 -14.53
C THR A 542 3.69 -7.38 -13.17
N LEU A 543 4.74 -7.20 -12.35
CA LEU A 543 4.82 -7.69 -10.98
C LEU A 543 4.36 -6.58 -10.01
N PRO A 544 3.58 -6.89 -8.95
CA PRO A 544 3.08 -5.89 -8.03
C PRO A 544 4.14 -5.44 -7.01
N ASP A 545 4.05 -4.18 -6.55
CA ASP A 545 4.97 -3.61 -5.55
C ASP A 545 4.98 -4.39 -4.23
N ASN A 546 3.86 -5.08 -3.94
CA ASN A 546 3.68 -5.88 -2.74
C ASN A 546 4.24 -7.32 -2.81
N LEU A 547 4.80 -7.76 -3.93
CA LEU A 547 5.31 -9.12 -4.12
C LEU A 547 6.50 -9.45 -3.21
N GLU A 548 6.38 -10.48 -2.36
CA GLU A 548 7.43 -10.87 -1.41
C GLU A 548 8.25 -12.08 -1.91
N THR A 549 7.61 -12.99 -2.65
CA THR A 549 8.21 -14.24 -3.12
C THR A 549 7.93 -14.52 -4.60
N ILE A 550 9.00 -14.76 -5.35
CA ILE A 550 8.97 -15.49 -6.63
C ILE A 550 9.63 -16.84 -6.37
N GLU A 551 8.97 -17.94 -6.69
CA GLU A 551 9.54 -19.28 -6.49
C GLU A 551 10.37 -19.81 -7.67
N SER A 552 11.10 -20.88 -7.39
CA SER A 552 11.99 -21.51 -8.37
C SER A 552 11.24 -21.95 -9.63
N GLY A 553 11.82 -21.70 -10.80
CA GLY A 553 11.23 -22.00 -12.11
C GLY A 553 9.97 -21.20 -12.49
N ALA A 554 9.52 -20.22 -11.69
CA ALA A 554 8.23 -19.53 -11.89
C ALA A 554 7.98 -18.95 -13.28
N PHE A 555 9.03 -18.56 -14.03
CA PHE A 555 8.98 -18.04 -15.39
C PHE A 555 9.90 -18.82 -16.35
N SER A 556 10.30 -20.04 -16.02
CA SER A 556 11.31 -20.77 -16.80
C SER A 556 10.82 -21.03 -18.23
N GLY A 557 11.66 -20.79 -19.25
CA GLY A 557 11.27 -20.99 -20.64
C GLY A 557 10.21 -20.01 -21.16
N CYS A 558 10.04 -18.83 -20.53
CA CYS A 558 9.31 -17.72 -21.13
C CYS A 558 10.15 -17.09 -22.26
N GLU A 559 10.32 -17.83 -23.36
CA GLU A 559 11.24 -17.51 -24.45
C GLU A 559 11.09 -16.10 -25.03
N TRP A 560 9.91 -15.49 -24.92
CA TRP A 560 9.62 -14.15 -25.44
C TRP A 560 9.69 -13.01 -24.42
N LEU A 561 9.95 -13.28 -23.14
CA LEU A 561 10.06 -12.26 -22.10
C LEU A 561 11.31 -11.41 -22.38
N THR A 562 11.14 -10.10 -22.53
CA THR A 562 12.26 -9.19 -22.90
C THR A 562 12.84 -8.42 -21.73
N GLU A 563 12.01 -8.03 -20.77
CA GLU A 563 12.42 -7.26 -19.59
C GLU A 563 11.60 -7.64 -18.36
N ILE A 564 12.20 -7.52 -17.18
CA ILE A 564 11.52 -7.69 -15.90
C ILE A 564 12.06 -6.70 -14.86
N THR A 565 11.18 -6.20 -14.00
CA THR A 565 11.53 -5.39 -12.83
C THR A 565 11.09 -6.13 -11.58
N ILE A 566 12.02 -6.39 -10.67
CA ILE A 566 11.80 -7.16 -9.44
C ILE A 566 11.44 -6.20 -8.28
N PRO A 567 10.29 -6.36 -7.61
CA PRO A 567 9.87 -5.47 -6.53
C PRO A 567 10.78 -5.47 -5.29
N ASP A 568 10.86 -4.33 -4.58
CA ASP A 568 11.73 -4.09 -3.41
C ASP A 568 11.54 -5.07 -2.25
N LYS A 569 10.35 -5.69 -2.13
CA LYS A 569 10.09 -6.69 -1.08
C LYS A 569 10.77 -8.02 -1.37
N VAL A 570 10.95 -8.41 -2.63
CA VAL A 570 11.56 -9.70 -3.04
C VAL A 570 13.00 -9.79 -2.54
N LYS A 571 13.29 -10.81 -1.71
CA LYS A 571 14.63 -11.01 -1.12
C LYS A 571 15.54 -11.89 -1.96
N TRP A 572 14.96 -12.87 -2.65
CA TRP A 572 15.67 -13.80 -3.52
C TRP A 572 15.01 -13.83 -4.89
N VAL A 573 15.76 -13.47 -5.93
CA VAL A 573 15.28 -13.60 -7.31
C VAL A 573 15.48 -15.05 -7.75
N LYS A 574 14.42 -15.65 -8.33
CA LYS A 574 14.38 -17.05 -8.74
C LYS A 574 13.63 -17.21 -10.05
N GLY A 575 13.99 -18.23 -10.82
CA GLY A 575 13.07 -18.89 -11.75
C GLY A 575 12.88 -18.30 -13.15
N PHE A 576 13.85 -17.54 -13.68
CA PHE A 576 13.82 -17.00 -15.05
C PHE A 576 14.62 -17.84 -16.06
N SER A 577 15.08 -19.05 -15.70
CA SER A 577 15.94 -19.89 -16.56
C SER A 577 15.35 -20.17 -17.94
N ASP A 578 16.21 -20.13 -18.96
CA ASP A 578 15.92 -20.31 -20.38
C ASP A 578 14.95 -19.23 -20.94
N CYS A 579 14.94 -18.03 -20.34
CA CYS A 579 14.30 -16.84 -20.92
C CYS A 579 15.18 -16.24 -22.03
N ILE A 580 15.29 -16.94 -23.16
CA ILE A 580 16.27 -16.67 -24.23
C ILE A 580 16.21 -15.27 -24.91
N ARG A 581 15.22 -14.43 -24.58
CA ARG A 581 15.12 -13.02 -25.05
C ARG A 581 15.20 -11.98 -23.93
N LEU A 582 15.33 -12.38 -22.67
CA LEU A 582 15.39 -11.49 -21.52
C LEU A 582 16.69 -10.69 -21.57
N HIS A 583 16.61 -9.41 -21.93
CA HIS A 583 17.76 -8.54 -22.13
C HIS A 583 18.05 -7.62 -20.93
N THR A 584 17.02 -7.28 -20.16
CA THR A 584 17.10 -6.38 -19.00
C THR A 584 16.41 -6.97 -17.78
N VAL A 585 17.15 -7.04 -16.67
CA VAL A 585 16.62 -7.36 -15.33
C VAL A 585 16.92 -6.17 -14.42
N ASN A 586 15.88 -5.47 -13.99
CA ASN A 586 16.00 -4.45 -12.95
C ASN A 586 15.74 -5.11 -11.60
N LEU A 587 16.73 -5.15 -10.71
CA LEU A 587 16.58 -5.64 -9.34
C LEU A 587 15.96 -4.55 -8.44
N GLY A 588 15.27 -4.98 -7.38
CA GLY A 588 14.71 -4.09 -6.35
C GLY A 588 15.66 -3.87 -5.18
N ALA A 589 15.48 -2.77 -4.45
CA ALA A 589 16.39 -2.30 -3.40
C ALA A 589 16.56 -3.25 -2.21
N GLY A 590 15.61 -4.16 -2.01
CA GLY A 590 15.66 -5.18 -0.98
C GLY A 590 16.16 -6.57 -1.41
N VAL A 591 16.61 -6.75 -2.66
CA VAL A 591 17.20 -8.01 -3.13
C VAL A 591 18.55 -8.25 -2.43
N ILE A 592 18.66 -9.40 -1.76
CA ILE A 592 19.90 -9.83 -1.09
C ILE A 592 20.58 -11.02 -1.78
N GLY A 593 19.87 -11.72 -2.69
CA GLY A 593 20.42 -12.87 -3.38
C GLY A 593 19.77 -13.20 -4.72
N ILE A 594 20.55 -13.82 -5.59
CA ILE A 594 20.10 -14.43 -6.84
C ILE A 594 20.24 -15.95 -6.68
N ALA A 595 19.14 -16.68 -6.83
CA ALA A 595 19.05 -18.10 -6.53
C ALA A 595 19.73 -19.00 -7.58
N ALA A 596 19.86 -20.28 -7.26
CA ALA A 596 20.54 -21.23 -8.13
C ALA A 596 19.84 -21.35 -9.49
N SER A 597 20.64 -21.38 -10.57
CA SER A 597 20.16 -21.40 -11.96
C SER A 597 19.22 -20.25 -12.38
N CYS A 598 19.12 -19.15 -11.62
CA CYS A 598 18.05 -18.15 -11.81
C CYS A 598 17.89 -17.62 -13.24
N PHE A 599 19.00 -17.36 -13.94
CA PHE A 599 19.09 -16.90 -15.33
C PHE A 599 19.93 -17.88 -16.18
N ASN A 600 19.91 -19.17 -15.82
CA ASN A 600 20.60 -20.20 -16.60
C ASN A 600 19.91 -20.35 -17.97
N GLY A 601 20.63 -20.13 -19.07
CA GLY A 601 20.12 -20.22 -20.43
C GLY A 601 19.73 -18.87 -21.06
N ASP A 602 19.84 -17.76 -20.32
CA ASP A 602 19.35 -16.45 -20.74
C ASP A 602 20.35 -15.74 -21.67
N ILE A 603 20.54 -16.32 -22.86
CA ILE A 603 21.57 -15.93 -23.84
C ILE A 603 21.53 -14.46 -24.26
N ALA A 604 20.39 -13.78 -24.10
CA ALA A 604 20.19 -12.37 -24.45
C ALA A 604 20.45 -11.38 -23.30
N LEU A 605 20.69 -11.85 -22.07
CA LEU A 605 20.81 -10.97 -20.90
C LEU A 605 22.04 -10.07 -21.00
N GLN A 606 21.81 -8.78 -21.15
CA GLN A 606 22.85 -7.75 -21.35
C GLN A 606 22.91 -6.77 -20.16
N HIS A 607 21.77 -6.47 -19.54
CA HIS A 607 21.64 -5.44 -18.52
C HIS A 607 21.06 -5.99 -17.22
N ILE A 608 21.85 -5.93 -16.14
CA ILE A 608 21.40 -6.19 -14.78
C ILE A 608 22.17 -5.31 -13.79
N ASN A 609 21.45 -4.55 -12.96
CA ASN A 609 21.98 -3.54 -12.05
C ASN A 609 22.42 -4.14 -10.70
N LEU A 610 23.45 -5.00 -10.76
CA LEU A 610 24.03 -5.63 -9.57
C LEU A 610 24.70 -4.61 -8.62
N ASP A 611 25.22 -3.49 -9.13
CA ASP A 611 25.99 -2.50 -8.36
C ASP A 611 25.15 -1.48 -7.55
N GLU A 612 23.82 -1.54 -7.64
CA GLU A 612 22.94 -0.55 -6.99
C GLU A 612 22.41 -0.97 -5.60
N PHE A 613 22.63 -2.23 -5.17
CA PHE A 613 21.89 -2.83 -4.04
C PHE A 613 22.73 -3.65 -3.06
N ASN A 614 22.10 -4.04 -1.94
CA ASN A 614 22.66 -4.89 -0.88
C ASN A 614 22.72 -6.39 -1.27
N LEU A 615 23.11 -6.69 -2.51
CA LEU A 615 23.25 -8.05 -3.00
C LEU A 615 24.43 -8.73 -2.29
N GLU A 616 24.15 -9.77 -1.50
CA GLU A 616 25.16 -10.54 -0.76
C GLU A 616 25.54 -11.85 -1.47
N HIS A 617 24.63 -12.42 -2.27
CA HIS A 617 24.77 -13.78 -2.81
C HIS A 617 24.43 -13.91 -4.29
N ILE A 618 25.35 -14.46 -5.07
CA ILE A 618 25.08 -15.01 -6.41
C ILE A 618 25.28 -16.52 -6.32
N SER A 619 24.22 -17.31 -6.55
CA SER A 619 24.22 -18.75 -6.30
C SER A 619 24.82 -19.58 -7.45
N ASP A 620 24.92 -20.89 -7.24
CA ASP A 620 25.36 -21.87 -8.23
C ASP A 620 24.58 -21.76 -9.56
N TYR A 621 25.28 -21.78 -10.69
CA TYR A 621 24.70 -21.67 -12.05
C TYR A 621 23.87 -20.39 -12.35
N ALA A 622 23.85 -19.39 -11.46
CA ALA A 622 22.88 -18.28 -11.51
C ALA A 622 22.76 -17.51 -12.83
N PHE A 623 23.85 -17.39 -13.61
CA PHE A 623 23.93 -16.73 -14.92
C PHE A 623 24.56 -17.64 -15.98
N LYS A 624 24.49 -18.96 -15.80
CA LYS A 624 25.13 -19.90 -16.73
C LYS A 624 24.56 -19.74 -18.15
N GLY A 625 25.43 -19.57 -19.14
CA GLY A 625 25.02 -19.38 -20.53
C GLY A 625 24.40 -18.01 -20.84
N CYS A 626 24.53 -17.02 -19.95
CA CYS A 626 24.22 -15.62 -20.26
C CYS A 626 25.26 -15.04 -21.23
N GLU A 627 25.20 -15.44 -22.50
CA GLU A 627 26.22 -15.14 -23.51
C GLU A 627 26.35 -13.64 -23.84
N ALA A 628 25.28 -12.86 -23.70
CA ALA A 628 25.27 -11.41 -23.97
C ALA A 628 25.78 -10.50 -22.82
N LEU A 629 26.09 -11.04 -21.64
CA LEU A 629 26.63 -10.24 -20.53
C LEU A 629 28.04 -9.74 -20.86
N VAL A 630 28.21 -8.44 -21.08
CA VAL A 630 29.52 -7.87 -21.49
C VAL A 630 30.37 -7.43 -20.30
N THR A 631 29.78 -6.78 -19.30
CA THR A 631 30.49 -6.25 -18.13
C THR A 631 29.67 -6.43 -16.86
N LEU A 632 30.29 -6.94 -15.81
CA LEU A 632 29.66 -7.08 -14.50
C LEU A 632 30.35 -6.20 -13.46
N ARG A 633 29.53 -5.45 -12.72
CA ARG A 633 29.94 -4.64 -11.58
C ARG A 633 29.33 -5.26 -10.33
N MET A 634 30.18 -5.71 -9.44
CA MET A 634 29.77 -6.35 -8.19
C MET A 634 29.79 -5.29 -7.07
N PRO A 635 28.75 -5.22 -6.22
CA PRO A 635 28.68 -4.27 -5.12
C PRO A 635 29.60 -4.70 -3.97
N ASP A 636 29.98 -3.74 -3.11
CA ASP A 636 30.80 -3.99 -1.93
C ASP A 636 30.17 -5.00 -0.95
N SER A 637 28.84 -5.17 -0.98
CA SER A 637 28.09 -6.11 -0.15
C SER A 637 28.20 -7.59 -0.57
N LEU A 638 28.70 -7.90 -1.77
CA LEU A 638 28.70 -9.26 -2.30
C LEU A 638 29.69 -10.15 -1.53
N LYS A 639 29.19 -11.21 -0.88
CA LYS A 639 29.96 -12.16 -0.05
C LYS A 639 30.30 -13.45 -0.79
N THR A 640 29.43 -13.94 -1.68
CA THR A 640 29.60 -15.27 -2.30
C THR A 640 29.28 -15.29 -3.80
N ILE A 641 30.19 -15.85 -4.60
CA ILE A 641 29.92 -16.25 -5.99
C ILE A 641 29.89 -17.79 -6.07
N GLY A 642 28.74 -18.32 -6.48
CA GLY A 642 28.44 -19.75 -6.53
C GLY A 642 29.18 -20.53 -7.61
N LYS A 643 29.08 -21.85 -7.49
CA LYS A 643 29.72 -22.81 -8.38
C LYS A 643 29.15 -22.68 -9.78
N LYS A 644 30.01 -22.53 -10.79
CA LYS A 644 29.59 -22.32 -12.20
C LYS A 644 28.62 -21.14 -12.40
N ALA A 645 28.60 -20.16 -11.49
CA ALA A 645 27.66 -19.03 -11.54
C ALA A 645 27.63 -18.30 -12.89
N PHE A 646 28.78 -18.18 -13.56
CA PHE A 646 28.97 -17.58 -14.87
C PHE A 646 29.56 -18.58 -15.88
N GLU A 647 29.25 -19.89 -15.75
CA GLU A 647 29.69 -20.89 -16.73
C GLU A 647 29.20 -20.52 -18.13
N ASN A 648 30.12 -20.44 -19.11
CA ASN A 648 29.86 -20.05 -20.50
C ASN A 648 29.19 -18.67 -20.69
N CYS A 649 29.46 -17.67 -19.84
CA CYS A 649 29.19 -16.27 -20.19
C CYS A 649 30.20 -15.80 -21.26
N THR A 650 29.98 -16.20 -22.52
CA THR A 650 30.98 -16.07 -23.60
C THR A 650 31.34 -14.62 -23.92
N GLY A 651 30.38 -13.69 -23.85
CA GLY A 651 30.60 -12.25 -24.05
C GLY A 651 31.26 -11.51 -22.88
N LEU A 652 31.42 -12.14 -21.70
CA LEU A 652 31.86 -11.47 -20.48
C LEU A 652 33.31 -11.01 -20.57
N LEU A 653 33.49 -9.71 -20.80
CA LEU A 653 34.77 -9.06 -21.08
C LEU A 653 35.51 -8.65 -19.79
N LEU A 654 34.74 -8.17 -18.81
CA LEU A 654 35.22 -7.58 -17.56
C LEU A 654 34.30 -7.92 -16.39
N VAL A 655 34.88 -8.46 -15.32
CA VAL A 655 34.28 -8.52 -13.98
C VAL A 655 35.02 -7.52 -13.09
N SER A 656 34.26 -6.72 -12.34
CA SER A 656 34.78 -5.62 -11.54
C SER A 656 34.10 -5.56 -10.18
N PHE A 657 34.87 -5.32 -9.13
CA PHE A 657 34.40 -5.13 -7.76
C PHE A 657 34.62 -3.65 -7.44
N PHE A 658 33.55 -2.85 -7.49
CA PHE A 658 33.64 -1.39 -7.43
C PHE A 658 33.16 -0.85 -6.08
N GLY A 659 34.13 -0.56 -5.21
CA GLY A 659 33.91 0.15 -3.96
C GLY A 659 35.20 0.23 -3.14
N ASP A 660 35.12 0.93 -2.01
CA ASP A 660 36.28 1.17 -1.15
C ASP A 660 36.59 -0.03 -0.23
N ASN A 661 35.63 -0.95 -0.02
CA ASN A 661 35.81 -2.12 0.84
C ASN A 661 34.92 -3.31 0.41
N PRO A 662 35.29 -4.07 -0.65
CA PRO A 662 34.56 -5.26 -1.07
C PRO A 662 34.56 -6.36 0.01
N GLN A 663 33.41 -6.99 0.24
CA GLN A 663 33.20 -8.00 1.29
C GLN A 663 33.24 -9.45 0.77
N LEU A 664 33.70 -9.69 -0.45
CA LEU A 664 33.67 -11.00 -1.09
C LEU A 664 34.50 -12.02 -0.30
N GLU A 665 33.84 -13.01 0.30
CA GLU A 665 34.47 -14.06 1.10
C GLU A 665 34.87 -15.27 0.23
N SER A 666 34.06 -15.62 -0.78
CA SER A 666 34.19 -16.87 -1.54
C SER A 666 33.87 -16.76 -3.03
N ILE A 667 34.65 -17.49 -3.84
CA ILE A 667 34.40 -17.76 -5.26
C ILE A 667 34.49 -19.28 -5.45
N ASN A 668 33.35 -19.93 -5.68
CA ASN A 668 33.24 -21.39 -5.72
C ASN A 668 33.70 -22.00 -7.07
N GLU A 669 33.71 -23.33 -7.17
CA GLU A 669 34.42 -24.01 -8.26
C GLU A 669 33.85 -23.65 -9.64
N TRP A 670 34.72 -23.50 -10.63
CA TRP A 670 34.36 -23.24 -12.03
C TRP A 670 33.52 -21.97 -12.26
N ALA A 671 33.53 -21.01 -11.32
CA ALA A 671 32.66 -19.83 -11.34
C ALA A 671 32.59 -19.10 -12.68
N PHE A 672 33.72 -18.94 -13.39
CA PHE A 672 33.82 -18.28 -14.71
C PHE A 672 34.29 -19.25 -15.82
N LEU A 673 34.11 -20.56 -15.65
CA LEU A 673 34.48 -21.58 -16.65
C LEU A 673 33.87 -21.24 -18.02
N GLY A 674 34.70 -21.11 -19.05
CA GLY A 674 34.22 -20.82 -20.42
C GLY A 674 33.82 -19.37 -20.68
N CYS A 675 34.14 -18.42 -19.79
CA CYS A 675 34.06 -16.98 -20.08
C CYS A 675 35.12 -16.59 -21.13
N SER A 676 34.87 -16.92 -22.39
CA SER A 676 35.87 -16.92 -23.46
C SER A 676 36.41 -15.53 -23.81
N SER A 677 35.62 -14.46 -23.61
CA SER A 677 36.02 -13.06 -23.83
C SER A 677 36.72 -12.40 -22.62
N LEU A 678 36.72 -13.03 -21.44
CA LEU A 678 37.19 -12.38 -20.20
C LEU A 678 38.68 -12.03 -20.29
N MET A 679 39.00 -10.74 -20.28
CA MET A 679 40.37 -10.25 -20.52
C MET A 679 41.24 -10.27 -19.26
N GLY A 680 40.64 -9.95 -18.10
CA GLY A 680 41.33 -9.92 -16.82
C GLY A 680 40.37 -10.14 -15.64
N LEU A 681 40.89 -10.70 -14.55
CA LEU A 681 40.17 -10.85 -13.28
C LEU A 681 41.08 -10.45 -12.11
N SER A 682 40.59 -9.55 -11.26
CA SER A 682 41.27 -9.13 -10.03
C SER A 682 40.45 -9.59 -8.83
N ILE A 683 41.06 -10.38 -7.95
CA ILE A 683 40.40 -11.00 -6.79
C ILE A 683 40.52 -10.07 -5.57
N PRO A 684 39.40 -9.69 -4.92
CA PRO A 684 39.44 -8.81 -3.75
C PRO A 684 40.28 -9.31 -2.57
N ALA A 685 40.77 -8.36 -1.76
CA ALA A 685 41.60 -8.65 -0.59
C ALA A 685 40.87 -9.42 0.52
N SER A 686 39.53 -9.37 0.52
CA SER A 686 38.61 -10.06 1.43
C SER A 686 38.51 -11.58 1.19
N VAL A 687 38.87 -12.08 0.01
CA VAL A 687 38.55 -13.46 -0.40
C VAL A 687 39.32 -14.49 0.42
N THR A 688 38.58 -15.33 1.15
CA THR A 688 39.10 -16.41 2.00
C THR A 688 38.96 -17.81 1.38
N TYR A 689 38.15 -17.95 0.33
CA TYR A 689 38.01 -19.20 -0.42
C TYR A 689 37.96 -18.98 -1.95
N ILE A 690 38.78 -19.75 -2.66
CA ILE A 690 38.79 -19.86 -4.12
C ILE A 690 38.70 -21.35 -4.48
N GLY A 691 37.68 -21.73 -5.24
CA GLY A 691 37.40 -23.10 -5.67
C GLY A 691 38.30 -23.60 -6.80
N GLU A 692 38.10 -24.86 -7.18
CA GLU A 692 38.81 -25.48 -8.30
C GLU A 692 38.41 -24.85 -9.65
N GLY A 693 39.40 -24.61 -10.53
CA GLY A 693 39.15 -24.31 -11.95
C GLY A 693 38.36 -23.04 -12.26
N ILE A 694 38.35 -22.04 -11.34
CA ILE A 694 37.50 -20.83 -11.43
C ILE A 694 37.52 -20.09 -12.78
N VAL A 695 38.62 -20.16 -13.53
CA VAL A 695 38.82 -19.49 -14.84
C VAL A 695 39.23 -20.46 -15.95
N GLY A 696 38.81 -21.73 -15.85
CA GLY A 696 39.06 -22.72 -16.89
C GLY A 696 38.46 -22.30 -18.25
N ASP A 697 39.08 -22.72 -19.34
CA ASP A 697 38.61 -22.48 -20.73
C ASP A 697 38.44 -20.98 -21.15
N CYS A 698 38.90 -20.03 -20.34
CA CYS A 698 38.81 -18.59 -20.61
C CYS A 698 39.81 -18.14 -21.67
N GLU A 699 39.46 -18.26 -22.96
CA GLU A 699 40.39 -18.14 -24.08
C GLU A 699 41.16 -16.81 -24.20
N HIS A 700 40.61 -15.70 -23.69
CA HIS A 700 41.24 -14.37 -23.77
C HIS A 700 41.82 -13.85 -22.45
N LEU A 701 41.73 -14.62 -21.35
CA LEU A 701 42.21 -14.20 -20.04
C LEU A 701 43.73 -14.12 -20.00
N TYR A 702 44.28 -12.90 -19.92
CA TYR A 702 45.73 -12.66 -19.86
C TYR A 702 46.20 -12.05 -18.54
N SER A 703 45.31 -11.47 -17.73
CA SER A 703 45.63 -10.95 -16.41
C SER A 703 44.85 -11.68 -15.33
N LEU A 704 45.52 -12.10 -14.27
CA LEU A 704 44.92 -12.78 -13.13
C LEU A 704 45.69 -12.40 -11.85
N GLU A 705 45.08 -11.53 -11.05
CA GLU A 705 45.73 -10.83 -9.95
C GLU A 705 44.93 -10.95 -8.65
N VAL A 706 45.60 -10.83 -7.50
CA VAL A 706 44.97 -10.72 -6.18
C VAL A 706 45.28 -9.34 -5.61
N MET A 707 44.27 -8.64 -5.11
CA MET A 707 44.43 -7.29 -4.58
C MET A 707 45.35 -7.28 -3.33
N PRO A 708 46.18 -6.23 -3.14
CA PRO A 708 47.07 -6.12 -1.99
C PRO A 708 46.31 -6.22 -0.66
N GLY A 709 46.85 -6.98 0.29
CA GLY A 709 46.30 -7.14 1.64
C GLY A 709 45.63 -8.50 1.90
N ASN A 710 45.33 -9.30 0.87
CA ASN A 710 44.90 -10.68 1.08
C ASN A 710 45.98 -11.47 1.84
N GLN A 711 45.60 -12.20 2.89
CA GLN A 711 46.53 -12.96 3.74
C GLN A 711 46.70 -14.42 3.33
N LYS A 712 45.79 -14.95 2.49
CA LYS A 712 45.75 -16.36 2.09
C LYS A 712 46.15 -16.58 0.64
N TYR A 713 45.81 -15.64 -0.23
CA TYR A 713 46.08 -15.71 -1.67
C TYR A 713 47.02 -14.59 -2.12
N MET A 714 47.90 -14.90 -3.07
CA MET A 714 48.73 -13.91 -3.76
C MET A 714 48.81 -14.21 -5.25
N SER A 715 49.09 -13.19 -6.06
CA SER A 715 49.35 -13.36 -7.50
C SER A 715 50.84 -13.26 -7.84
N LYS A 716 51.31 -14.14 -8.73
CA LYS A 716 52.68 -14.15 -9.27
C LYS A 716 52.67 -14.67 -10.69
N SER A 717 53.31 -13.98 -11.63
CA SER A 717 53.34 -14.37 -13.06
C SER A 717 51.95 -14.63 -13.67
N ASN A 718 50.92 -13.83 -13.31
CA ASN A 718 49.51 -14.03 -13.64
C ASN A 718 48.95 -15.42 -13.24
N MET A 719 49.39 -15.95 -12.11
CA MET A 719 48.87 -17.15 -11.46
C MET A 719 48.46 -16.81 -10.01
N ILE A 720 47.38 -17.41 -9.52
CA ILE A 720 46.96 -17.31 -8.11
C ILE A 720 47.58 -18.45 -7.31
N ILE A 721 48.16 -18.10 -6.16
CA ILE A 721 48.82 -19.01 -5.23
C ILE A 721 48.10 -18.95 -3.88
N ASP A 722 47.71 -20.11 -3.35
CA ASP A 722 47.36 -20.32 -1.95
C ASP A 722 48.65 -20.42 -1.13
N ILE A 723 48.86 -19.46 -0.23
CA ILE A 723 50.09 -19.27 0.55
C ILE A 723 50.23 -20.37 1.62
N GLU A 724 49.14 -20.73 2.28
CA GLU A 724 49.13 -21.75 3.34
C GLU A 724 49.38 -23.15 2.77
N ASN A 725 48.74 -23.47 1.63
CA ASN A 725 48.83 -24.77 0.97
C ASN A 725 49.98 -24.84 -0.05
N GLN A 726 50.81 -23.79 -0.19
CA GLN A 726 51.96 -23.73 -1.09
C GLN A 726 51.62 -24.05 -2.57
N LYS A 727 50.41 -23.65 -3.00
CA LYS A 727 49.72 -24.23 -4.16
C LYS A 727 49.34 -23.20 -5.20
N ILE A 728 49.73 -23.41 -6.46
CA ILE A 728 49.15 -22.70 -7.61
C ILE A 728 47.73 -23.24 -7.85
N ILE A 729 46.70 -22.40 -7.71
CA ILE A 729 45.29 -22.84 -7.81
C ILE A 729 44.61 -22.40 -9.11
N ALA A 730 45.11 -21.36 -9.77
CA ALA A 730 44.59 -20.88 -11.06
C ALA A 730 45.69 -20.18 -11.86
N GLY A 731 45.66 -20.37 -13.18
CA GLY A 731 46.52 -19.72 -14.16
C GLY A 731 45.76 -19.44 -15.46
N CYS A 732 46.28 -18.50 -16.24
CA CYS A 732 45.62 -17.94 -17.41
C CYS A 732 46.54 -17.96 -18.65
N ASN A 733 46.02 -17.51 -19.79
CA ASN A 733 46.76 -17.53 -21.06
C ASN A 733 47.95 -16.54 -21.07
N GLY A 734 47.90 -15.51 -20.23
CA GLY A 734 49.00 -14.58 -19.99
C GLY A 734 49.94 -14.99 -18.86
N SER A 735 49.79 -16.21 -18.27
CA SER A 735 50.73 -16.66 -17.25
C SER A 735 52.13 -16.89 -17.81
N GLY A 736 53.12 -16.42 -17.07
CA GLY A 736 54.55 -16.61 -17.38
C GLY A 736 55.03 -18.01 -17.05
N SER A 737 56.36 -18.20 -16.98
CA SER A 737 56.93 -19.45 -16.45
C SER A 737 56.41 -19.72 -15.02
N ILE A 738 56.20 -21.00 -14.70
CA ILE A 738 55.84 -21.45 -13.35
C ILE A 738 56.90 -20.91 -12.36
N PRO A 739 56.49 -20.25 -11.25
CA PRO A 739 57.44 -19.64 -10.32
C PRO A 739 58.45 -20.63 -9.73
N THR A 740 59.74 -20.28 -9.82
CA THR A 740 60.86 -21.00 -9.20
C THR A 740 61.00 -20.69 -7.70
N ASP A 741 59.87 -20.54 -7.01
CA ASP A 741 59.82 -20.11 -5.61
C ASP A 741 59.79 -21.32 -4.68
N SER A 742 60.73 -21.43 -3.76
CA SER A 742 60.80 -22.55 -2.82
C SER A 742 59.63 -22.61 -1.83
N THR A 743 58.80 -21.57 -1.74
CA THR A 743 57.54 -21.58 -0.99
C THR A 743 56.37 -22.19 -1.75
N ILE A 744 56.52 -22.50 -3.05
CA ILE A 744 55.47 -23.06 -3.90
C ILE A 744 55.88 -24.49 -4.29
N THR A 745 55.12 -25.47 -3.80
CA THR A 745 55.44 -26.90 -3.91
C THR A 745 54.34 -27.72 -4.60
N VAL A 746 53.16 -27.15 -4.83
CA VAL A 746 52.02 -27.86 -5.45
C VAL A 746 51.47 -27.10 -6.67
N ILE A 747 51.20 -27.83 -7.75
CA ILE A 747 50.34 -27.37 -8.84
C ILE A 747 48.97 -28.01 -8.61
N GLY A 748 47.96 -27.18 -8.34
CA GLY A 748 46.62 -27.57 -7.89
C GLY A 748 45.75 -28.20 -8.98
N SER A 749 44.67 -28.84 -8.54
CA SER A 749 43.71 -29.46 -9.46
C SER A 749 43.17 -28.42 -10.45
N SER A 750 43.09 -28.79 -11.73
CA SER A 750 42.54 -27.94 -12.80
C SER A 750 43.14 -26.52 -12.93
N ALA A 751 44.33 -26.26 -12.37
CA ALA A 751 44.91 -24.90 -12.30
C ALA A 751 45.12 -24.24 -13.67
N PHE A 752 45.43 -25.01 -14.72
CA PHE A 752 45.54 -24.57 -16.12
C PHE A 752 44.55 -25.34 -17.02
N TYR A 753 43.35 -25.60 -16.51
CA TYR A 753 42.30 -26.32 -17.24
C TYR A 753 41.88 -25.57 -18.51
N LYS A 754 42.14 -26.20 -19.67
CA LYS A 754 41.93 -25.67 -21.02
C LYS A 754 42.57 -24.30 -21.27
N THR A 755 43.69 -23.99 -20.61
CA THR A 755 44.43 -22.73 -20.81
C THR A 755 45.23 -22.78 -22.14
N LYS A 756 44.50 -22.74 -23.26
CA LYS A 756 44.94 -23.08 -24.63
C LYS A 756 46.17 -22.32 -25.16
N LYS A 757 46.52 -21.17 -24.59
CA LYS A 757 47.67 -20.33 -24.97
C LYS A 757 48.73 -20.23 -23.84
N PHE A 758 48.54 -20.91 -22.70
CA PHE A 758 49.59 -20.98 -21.68
C PHE A 758 50.86 -21.64 -22.23
N ASN A 759 52.01 -21.03 -21.95
CA ASN A 759 53.31 -21.47 -22.45
C ASN A 759 53.37 -21.63 -23.99
N LEU A 760 52.65 -20.77 -24.73
CA LEU A 760 52.50 -20.87 -26.20
C LEU A 760 53.85 -21.00 -26.91
N ASN A 761 53.95 -22.01 -27.79
CA ASN A 761 55.11 -22.33 -28.62
C ASN A 761 56.41 -22.67 -27.84
N LYS A 762 56.32 -23.10 -26.58
CA LYS A 762 57.48 -23.45 -25.74
C LYS A 762 57.37 -24.86 -25.14
N THR A 763 58.51 -25.43 -24.77
CA THR A 763 58.61 -26.61 -23.88
C THR A 763 58.02 -26.27 -22.51
N LEU A 764 57.18 -27.13 -21.93
CA LEU A 764 56.67 -26.91 -20.57
C LEU A 764 57.67 -27.50 -19.57
N ILE A 765 58.34 -26.64 -18.81
CA ILE A 765 59.30 -27.03 -17.77
C ILE A 765 58.63 -26.84 -16.41
N ILE A 766 58.51 -27.93 -15.64
CA ILE A 766 58.11 -27.89 -14.24
C ILE A 766 59.36 -27.54 -13.39
N PRO A 767 59.33 -26.55 -12.49
CA PRO A 767 60.47 -26.19 -11.64
C PRO A 767 60.79 -27.19 -10.52
N ASP A 768 62.06 -27.24 -10.09
CA ASP A 768 62.57 -28.14 -9.04
C ASP A 768 61.97 -27.93 -7.63
N ASN A 769 61.30 -26.79 -7.39
CA ASN A 769 60.54 -26.55 -6.16
C ASN A 769 59.21 -27.32 -6.12
N ILE A 770 58.67 -27.74 -7.27
CA ILE A 770 57.41 -28.47 -7.34
C ILE A 770 57.62 -29.92 -6.85
N LYS A 771 56.72 -30.33 -5.95
CA LYS A 771 56.62 -31.65 -5.32
C LYS A 771 55.41 -32.45 -5.76
N LYS A 772 54.30 -31.78 -6.07
CA LYS A 772 53.04 -32.43 -6.42
C LYS A 772 52.34 -31.73 -7.59
N ILE A 773 51.80 -32.54 -8.50
CA ILE A 773 50.90 -32.08 -9.57
C ILE A 773 49.56 -32.80 -9.39
N GLU A 774 48.50 -32.03 -9.14
CA GLU A 774 47.16 -32.54 -8.84
C GLU A 774 46.33 -32.82 -10.11
N SER A 775 45.15 -33.40 -9.92
CA SER A 775 44.33 -33.94 -11.02
C SER A 775 43.92 -32.86 -12.02
N TYR A 776 43.98 -33.15 -13.32
CA TYR A 776 43.61 -32.22 -14.40
C TYR A 776 44.36 -30.87 -14.46
N ALA A 777 45.46 -30.71 -13.70
CA ALA A 777 46.24 -29.47 -13.62
C ALA A 777 46.56 -28.81 -14.98
N PHE A 778 46.85 -29.61 -16.02
CA PHE A 778 47.10 -29.16 -17.40
C PHE A 778 46.15 -29.85 -18.41
N TYR A 779 44.93 -30.19 -18.00
CA TYR A 779 43.92 -30.78 -18.90
C TYR A 779 43.66 -29.85 -20.09
N GLN A 780 43.89 -30.35 -21.30
CA GLN A 780 43.75 -29.63 -22.58
C GLN A 780 44.45 -28.25 -22.61
N CYS A 781 45.60 -28.16 -21.94
CA CYS A 781 46.50 -27.02 -22.01
C CYS A 781 47.30 -27.01 -23.34
N LEU A 782 46.63 -26.65 -24.44
CA LEU A 782 47.11 -26.84 -25.82
C LEU A 782 48.19 -25.86 -26.33
N GLY A 783 48.82 -25.05 -25.47
CA GLY A 783 49.84 -24.07 -25.90
C GLY A 783 51.14 -24.67 -26.44
N LEU A 784 51.38 -25.97 -26.23
CA LEU A 784 52.51 -26.69 -26.82
C LEU A 784 52.39 -26.66 -28.37
N PRO A 785 53.46 -26.26 -29.11
CA PRO A 785 53.33 -25.96 -30.54
C PRO A 785 52.97 -27.20 -31.36
N SER A 786 51.92 -27.18 -32.19
CA SER A 786 51.69 -28.29 -33.13
C SER A 786 52.84 -28.42 -34.13
N LEU A 787 53.11 -29.64 -34.62
CA LEU A 787 53.79 -29.81 -35.90
C LEU A 787 52.77 -29.59 -37.03
N ASP A 788 53.23 -29.05 -38.15
CA ASP A 788 52.50 -29.15 -39.41
C ASP A 788 52.68 -30.60 -39.93
N PRO A 789 51.59 -31.37 -40.14
CA PRO A 789 51.72 -32.74 -40.63
C PRO A 789 52.22 -32.84 -42.08
N THR A 790 52.25 -31.73 -42.84
CA THR A 790 52.67 -31.72 -44.25
C THR A 790 54.18 -31.65 -44.45
N THR A 791 54.95 -31.25 -43.44
CA THR A 791 56.43 -31.13 -43.53
C THR A 791 57.18 -32.43 -43.23
N VAL A 792 56.47 -33.51 -42.88
CA VAL A 792 57.06 -34.82 -42.52
C VAL A 792 56.72 -35.86 -43.60
N HIS A 793 57.70 -36.22 -44.41
CA HIS A 793 57.56 -37.28 -45.41
C HIS A 793 57.78 -38.68 -44.79
N PHE A 794 56.70 -39.34 -44.38
CA PHE A 794 56.73 -40.71 -43.89
C PHE A 794 57.01 -41.72 -45.01
N THR A 795 58.19 -42.34 -45.01
CA THR A 795 58.49 -43.55 -45.80
C THR A 795 57.87 -44.78 -45.15
N ASP A 796 57.12 -45.59 -45.92
CA ASP A 796 56.22 -46.66 -45.41
C ASP A 796 56.92 -47.89 -44.79
N HIS A 797 58.19 -47.77 -44.40
CA HIS A 797 58.92 -48.76 -43.59
C HIS A 797 59.42 -48.18 -42.25
N ASP A 798 59.55 -46.86 -42.13
CA ASP A 798 60.07 -46.19 -40.94
C ASP A 798 58.94 -45.85 -39.96
N ARG A 799 58.28 -46.90 -39.45
CA ARG A 799 57.18 -46.79 -38.47
C ARG A 799 57.67 -46.50 -37.04
N HIS A 800 58.66 -45.63 -36.90
CA HIS A 800 59.31 -45.30 -35.64
C HIS A 800 59.26 -43.80 -35.36
N TYR A 801 58.46 -43.44 -34.36
CA TYR A 801 58.78 -42.69 -33.11
C TYR A 801 59.91 -41.62 -33.03
N GLU A 802 60.68 -41.31 -34.08
CA GLU A 802 61.84 -40.41 -34.02
C GLU A 802 61.47 -38.92 -34.06
N HIS A 803 60.18 -38.59 -34.18
CA HIS A 803 59.68 -37.22 -34.34
C HIS A 803 58.67 -36.82 -33.26
N CYS A 804 59.11 -36.87 -31.98
CA CYS A 804 58.40 -36.28 -30.84
C CYS A 804 59.18 -35.05 -30.29
N PRO A 805 59.40 -33.97 -31.06
CA PRO A 805 60.34 -32.90 -30.70
C PRO A 805 59.90 -31.98 -29.54
N LYS A 806 58.83 -32.33 -28.82
CA LYS A 806 58.05 -31.40 -27.98
C LYS A 806 57.58 -32.08 -26.71
N SER A 807 58.19 -31.67 -25.61
CA SER A 807 58.09 -32.36 -24.32
C SER A 807 57.49 -31.49 -23.22
N VAL A 808 56.84 -32.15 -22.27
CA VAL A 808 56.80 -31.66 -20.88
C VAL A 808 58.03 -32.21 -20.17
N PHE A 809 58.77 -31.38 -19.43
CA PHE A 809 59.86 -31.80 -18.56
C PHE A 809 59.42 -31.74 -17.11
N VAL A 810 59.50 -32.88 -16.41
CA VAL A 810 59.15 -33.04 -15.00
C VAL A 810 60.40 -33.49 -14.22
N PRO A 811 60.95 -32.67 -13.31
CA PRO A 811 62.17 -32.99 -12.55
C PRO A 811 61.92 -34.04 -11.47
N SER A 812 63.00 -34.68 -11.01
CA SER A 812 62.98 -35.69 -9.94
C SER A 812 62.58 -35.15 -8.56
N SER A 813 62.37 -33.84 -8.44
CA SER A 813 61.75 -33.22 -7.26
C SER A 813 60.27 -33.58 -7.13
N VAL A 814 59.57 -33.90 -8.22
CA VAL A 814 58.12 -34.18 -8.23
C VAL A 814 57.86 -35.60 -7.72
N GLU A 815 57.32 -35.68 -6.51
CA GLU A 815 57.09 -36.92 -5.75
C GLU A 815 55.68 -37.50 -5.99
N VAL A 816 54.74 -36.71 -6.52
CA VAL A 816 53.37 -37.16 -6.83
C VAL A 816 52.83 -36.50 -8.10
N ILE A 817 52.34 -37.31 -9.05
CA ILE A 817 51.55 -36.86 -10.21
C ILE A 817 50.20 -37.58 -10.16
N GLN A 818 49.10 -36.84 -10.06
CA GLN A 818 47.75 -37.41 -9.98
C GLN A 818 47.15 -37.73 -11.36
N SER A 819 46.13 -38.60 -11.35
CA SER A 819 45.40 -39.02 -12.56
C SER A 819 44.89 -37.83 -13.38
N GLY A 820 45.17 -37.82 -14.68
CA GLY A 820 44.70 -36.80 -15.62
C GLY A 820 45.43 -35.46 -15.53
N ALA A 821 46.44 -35.29 -14.68
CA ALA A 821 47.25 -34.06 -14.56
C ALA A 821 47.75 -33.54 -15.92
N PHE A 822 48.16 -34.44 -16.82
CA PHE A 822 48.52 -34.14 -18.20
C PHE A 822 47.60 -34.91 -19.17
N TYR A 823 46.51 -34.27 -19.59
CA TYR A 823 45.59 -34.80 -20.60
C TYR A 823 45.53 -33.82 -21.79
N LEU A 824 46.46 -33.98 -22.72
CA LEU A 824 46.74 -32.95 -23.75
C LEU A 824 46.10 -33.25 -25.12
N ASP A 825 45.36 -34.36 -25.24
CA ASP A 825 44.79 -34.80 -26.52
C ASP A 825 43.56 -33.97 -26.94
N TYR A 826 43.41 -33.83 -28.26
CA TYR A 826 42.25 -33.26 -28.92
C TYR A 826 41.74 -34.31 -29.91
N THR A 827 40.54 -34.83 -29.67
CA THR A 827 39.92 -35.86 -30.49
C THR A 827 39.79 -35.36 -31.95
N PRO A 828 40.57 -35.89 -32.92
CA PRO A 828 40.54 -35.34 -34.26
C PRO A 828 39.24 -35.71 -34.98
N GLU A 829 38.76 -34.83 -35.86
CA GLU A 829 37.71 -35.16 -36.83
C GLU A 829 38.13 -36.33 -37.73
N GLN A 830 37.16 -37.04 -38.32
CA GLN A 830 37.46 -38.20 -39.17
C GLN A 830 38.37 -37.81 -40.35
N GLY A 831 39.62 -38.27 -40.29
CA GLY A 831 40.64 -38.02 -41.31
C GLY A 831 41.84 -37.20 -40.85
N GLN A 832 41.80 -36.55 -39.68
CA GLN A 832 42.96 -35.84 -39.14
C GLN A 832 43.90 -36.75 -38.32
N TRP A 833 45.22 -36.49 -38.42
CA TRP A 833 46.26 -37.24 -37.74
C TRP A 833 46.30 -36.91 -36.23
N LYS A 834 46.57 -37.91 -35.39
CA LYS A 834 46.68 -37.71 -33.94
C LYS A 834 47.93 -36.90 -33.58
N ARG A 835 47.78 -35.97 -32.62
CA ARG A 835 48.91 -35.25 -32.02
C ARG A 835 49.52 -36.10 -30.92
N TYR A 836 50.83 -36.31 -30.96
CA TYR A 836 51.56 -37.03 -29.92
C TYR A 836 52.36 -36.04 -29.08
N TYR A 837 52.26 -36.18 -27.75
CA TYR A 837 53.02 -35.42 -26.78
C TYR A 837 53.91 -36.38 -25.99
N CYS A 838 55.15 -35.98 -25.74
CA CYS A 838 56.07 -36.73 -24.89
C CYS A 838 56.17 -36.08 -23.51
N ILE A 839 56.21 -36.90 -22.46
CA ILE A 839 56.42 -36.44 -21.08
C ILE A 839 57.73 -37.08 -20.62
N TYR A 840 58.72 -36.24 -20.39
CA TYR A 840 59.97 -36.63 -19.76
C TYR A 840 59.81 -36.49 -18.25
N VAL A 841 60.13 -37.55 -17.52
CA VAL A 841 60.14 -37.55 -16.06
C VAL A 841 61.51 -38.06 -15.61
N ASP A 842 62.27 -37.20 -14.96
CA ASP A 842 63.67 -37.40 -14.59
C ASP A 842 63.87 -38.59 -13.62
N LYS A 843 62.84 -38.88 -12.80
CA LYS A 843 62.79 -40.06 -11.93
C LYS A 843 61.42 -40.76 -12.01
N CYS A 844 61.38 -42.08 -11.81
CA CYS A 844 60.11 -42.78 -11.63
C CYS A 844 59.38 -42.28 -10.37
N VAL A 845 58.16 -41.80 -10.58
CA VAL A 845 57.20 -41.40 -9.54
C VAL A 845 56.23 -42.57 -9.29
N ASP A 846 55.60 -42.64 -8.11
CA ASP A 846 54.65 -43.72 -7.80
C ASP A 846 53.31 -43.51 -8.53
N TYR A 847 53.17 -44.18 -9.69
CA TYR A 847 52.11 -43.91 -10.66
C TYR A 847 50.75 -44.51 -10.27
N THR A 848 49.80 -43.67 -9.85
CA THR A 848 48.37 -44.03 -9.77
C THR A 848 47.66 -43.97 -11.14
N ILE A 849 48.33 -44.49 -12.18
CA ILE A 849 47.75 -44.71 -13.51
C ILE A 849 47.08 -46.09 -13.55
N ARG A 850 45.94 -46.22 -14.24
CA ARG A 850 45.08 -47.43 -14.28
C ARG A 850 45.68 -48.67 -14.99
N THR A 851 47.01 -48.81 -15.07
CA THR A 851 47.70 -49.86 -15.85
C THR A 851 48.64 -50.76 -15.04
N GLY A 852 49.09 -50.35 -13.84
CA GLY A 852 49.75 -51.24 -12.88
C GLY A 852 51.09 -51.84 -13.35
N ALA A 853 52.03 -51.01 -13.81
CA ALA A 853 53.39 -51.42 -14.16
C ALA A 853 54.41 -50.40 -13.65
N GLU A 854 55.52 -50.89 -13.10
CA GLU A 854 56.66 -50.07 -12.63
C GLU A 854 57.43 -49.47 -13.83
N CYS A 855 58.00 -48.28 -13.65
CA CYS A 855 58.78 -47.58 -14.66
C CYS A 855 60.26 -47.51 -14.25
N PRO A 856 61.23 -47.96 -15.07
CA PRO A 856 62.64 -47.72 -14.79
C PRO A 856 63.04 -46.25 -14.97
N GLU A 857 64.04 -45.81 -14.20
CA GLU A 857 64.54 -44.42 -14.18
C GLU A 857 65.22 -43.99 -15.50
N GLY A 858 65.19 -42.70 -15.81
CA GLY A 858 65.95 -42.09 -16.91
C GLY A 858 65.36 -42.20 -18.33
N LEU A 859 64.08 -42.58 -18.48
CA LEU A 859 63.42 -42.75 -19.79
C LEU A 859 62.33 -41.71 -20.09
N ALA A 860 62.22 -41.33 -21.36
CA ALA A 860 61.11 -40.50 -21.86
C ALA A 860 59.87 -41.37 -22.14
N TYR A 861 58.69 -40.92 -21.69
CA TYR A 861 57.44 -41.65 -21.86
C TYR A 861 56.52 -40.96 -22.90
N ALA A 862 56.25 -41.67 -23.99
CA ALA A 862 55.22 -41.31 -24.96
C ALA A 862 53.91 -42.04 -24.60
N PHE A 863 52.84 -41.29 -24.30
CA PHE A 863 51.53 -41.86 -23.96
C PHE A 863 50.58 -41.82 -25.17
N PRO A 864 50.36 -42.93 -25.89
CA PRO A 864 49.26 -43.01 -26.86
C PRO A 864 47.92 -43.09 -26.10
N GLN A 865 47.17 -41.99 -26.01
CA GLN A 865 45.96 -41.87 -25.17
C GLN A 865 44.72 -42.65 -25.69
N TYR A 866 44.91 -43.68 -26.52
CA TYR A 866 43.84 -44.50 -27.09
C TYR A 866 44.15 -46.01 -26.99
N SER A 867 43.52 -46.70 -26.04
CA SER A 867 43.40 -48.16 -25.98
C SER A 867 41.92 -48.59 -25.96
N GLY A 868 41.18 -48.13 -26.98
CA GLY A 868 39.75 -48.40 -27.13
C GLY A 868 39.46 -49.87 -27.49
N GLY A 869 39.27 -50.70 -26.46
CA GLY A 869 38.75 -52.07 -26.58
C GLY A 869 39.82 -53.17 -26.77
N PHE A 870 39.72 -54.20 -25.92
CA PHE A 870 40.19 -55.57 -26.16
C PHE A 870 41.52 -55.80 -26.92
N TYR A 871 42.67 -55.39 -26.37
CA TYR A 871 43.89 -56.20 -26.50
C TYR A 871 44.77 -56.19 -25.24
N LYS A 872 44.85 -57.33 -24.57
CA LYS A 872 45.99 -57.66 -23.71
C LYS A 872 47.14 -58.13 -24.59
N GLN A 873 48.14 -57.29 -24.85
CA GLN A 873 49.54 -57.72 -24.97
C GLN A 873 50.52 -56.54 -25.09
N VAL A 874 51.56 -56.61 -24.24
CA VAL A 874 52.98 -56.44 -24.59
C VAL A 874 53.29 -55.60 -25.84
N PHE A 875 53.98 -54.48 -25.65
CA PHE A 875 55.41 -54.40 -25.97
C PHE A 875 56.13 -53.39 -25.08
N ALA A 876 57.25 -53.81 -24.50
CA ALA A 876 58.38 -52.90 -24.36
C ALA A 876 59.03 -52.81 -25.75
N ILE A 877 59.00 -51.62 -26.36
CA ILE A 877 59.68 -51.34 -27.63
C ILE A 877 60.93 -50.53 -27.31
N ASN A 878 62.04 -50.83 -27.97
CA ASN A 878 63.30 -50.09 -27.78
C ASN A 878 63.12 -48.63 -28.20
N CYS A 879 63.01 -47.71 -27.24
CA CYS A 879 63.17 -46.28 -27.49
C CYS A 879 64.65 -45.95 -27.71
N THR A 880 64.95 -45.09 -28.69
CA THR A 880 66.33 -44.66 -28.99
C THR A 880 66.94 -43.92 -27.80
N VAL A 881 68.17 -44.30 -27.43
CA VAL A 881 68.82 -43.86 -26.19
C VAL A 881 69.33 -42.42 -26.29
N HIS A 882 68.95 -41.60 -25.31
CA HIS A 882 69.67 -40.37 -24.97
C HIS A 882 70.57 -40.64 -23.75
N TYR A 883 71.80 -40.14 -23.79
CA TYR A 883 72.87 -40.55 -22.88
C TYR A 883 73.04 -39.60 -21.69
N HIS A 884 73.20 -40.18 -20.49
CA HIS A 884 73.95 -39.56 -19.40
C HIS A 884 75.46 -39.69 -19.69
N TYR A 885 76.23 -38.61 -19.57
CA TYR A 885 77.67 -38.63 -19.84
C TYR A 885 78.46 -37.72 -18.90
N GLU A 886 79.39 -38.30 -18.14
CA GLU A 886 80.21 -37.62 -17.13
C GLU A 886 81.64 -37.38 -17.64
N GLY A 887 81.81 -36.73 -18.79
CA GLY A 887 83.11 -36.56 -19.44
C GLY A 887 83.26 -35.31 -20.32
N ASP A 888 84.50 -35.03 -20.69
CA ASP A 888 84.88 -33.85 -21.49
C ASP A 888 84.40 -34.00 -22.96
N PRO A 889 83.57 -33.05 -23.48
CA PRO A 889 83.03 -33.12 -24.84
C PRO A 889 84.08 -33.01 -25.96
N ALA A 890 85.33 -32.64 -25.67
CA ALA A 890 86.40 -32.53 -26.67
C ALA A 890 86.79 -33.86 -27.35
N ASN A 891 86.36 -35.01 -26.81
CA ASN A 891 86.81 -36.34 -27.25
C ASN A 891 85.94 -37.02 -28.34
N TYR A 892 84.91 -36.37 -28.86
CA TYR A 892 84.01 -37.01 -29.84
C TYR A 892 84.56 -36.94 -31.28
N PRO A 893 84.72 -38.07 -32.00
CA PRO A 893 85.11 -38.07 -33.41
C PRO A 893 83.94 -37.58 -34.30
N ARG A 894 84.19 -36.59 -35.16
CA ARG A 894 83.18 -36.05 -36.09
C ARG A 894 82.75 -37.13 -37.10
N GLY A 895 81.47 -37.53 -37.07
CA GLY A 895 80.96 -38.62 -37.91
C GLY A 895 79.55 -38.38 -38.46
N VAL A 896 79.48 -37.95 -39.73
CA VAL A 896 78.40 -38.11 -40.74
C VAL A 896 76.99 -37.55 -40.43
N LEU A 897 76.51 -37.54 -39.19
CA LEU A 897 75.21 -36.95 -38.80
C LEU A 897 75.40 -35.57 -38.14
N GLY A 898 74.36 -34.73 -38.23
CA GLY A 898 74.45 -33.27 -38.08
C GLY A 898 74.95 -32.74 -36.73
N THR A 899 75.40 -31.48 -36.74
CA THR A 899 75.87 -30.75 -35.56
C THR A 899 74.73 -30.44 -34.59
N ALA A 900 74.67 -31.17 -33.47
CA ALA A 900 73.83 -30.82 -32.34
C ALA A 900 74.43 -29.67 -31.51
N TYR A 901 73.56 -28.84 -30.92
CA TYR A 901 73.93 -27.82 -29.94
C TYR A 901 73.47 -28.23 -28.54
N GLY A 902 74.29 -27.91 -27.53
CA GLY A 902 74.04 -28.28 -26.13
C GLY A 902 73.97 -27.06 -25.23
N TYR A 903 72.87 -26.92 -24.47
CA TYR A 903 72.63 -25.84 -23.51
C TYR A 903 72.75 -26.36 -22.08
N TRP A 904 73.45 -25.64 -21.22
CA TRP A 904 73.61 -26.01 -19.80
C TRP A 904 72.53 -25.38 -18.92
N HIS A 905 71.89 -26.18 -18.08
CA HIS A 905 71.04 -25.71 -16.98
C HIS A 905 71.36 -26.52 -15.71
N GLY A 906 71.89 -25.85 -14.68
CA GLY A 906 72.44 -26.55 -13.51
C GLY A 906 73.54 -27.54 -13.91
N ASN A 907 73.39 -28.79 -13.50
CA ASN A 907 74.33 -29.88 -13.84
C ASN A 907 73.98 -30.63 -15.14
N HIS A 908 72.92 -30.22 -15.87
CA HIS A 908 72.38 -30.97 -17.00
C HIS A 908 72.62 -30.27 -18.34
N VAL A 909 72.76 -31.06 -19.42
CA VAL A 909 72.92 -30.59 -20.79
C VAL A 909 71.69 -30.96 -21.62
N LEU A 910 71.00 -29.95 -22.14
CA LEU A 910 69.88 -30.10 -23.07
C LEU A 910 70.41 -30.06 -24.51
N TRP A 911 70.21 -31.13 -25.28
CA TRP A 911 70.65 -31.24 -26.66
C TRP A 911 69.52 -30.89 -27.64
N THR A 912 69.83 -30.08 -28.66
CA THR A 912 68.88 -29.71 -29.73
C THR A 912 69.46 -30.03 -31.11
N PHE A 913 68.66 -30.70 -31.94
CA PHE A 913 68.92 -30.94 -33.36
C PHE A 913 67.97 -30.09 -34.21
N ASP A 914 68.31 -28.81 -34.39
CA ASP A 914 68.11 -28.03 -35.63
C ASP A 914 68.57 -26.56 -35.42
N GLU A 915 68.61 -25.78 -36.50
CA GLU A 915 69.34 -24.51 -36.58
C GLU A 915 68.63 -23.34 -35.85
N CYS A 916 69.08 -23.03 -34.63
CA CYS A 916 68.87 -21.69 -34.05
C CYS A 916 69.79 -20.67 -34.74
N HIS A 917 69.23 -19.85 -35.62
CA HIS A 917 69.84 -18.59 -36.03
C HIS A 917 69.61 -17.49 -34.97
N PRO A 918 70.52 -16.50 -34.85
CA PRO A 918 70.54 -15.52 -33.76
C PRO A 918 69.53 -14.38 -33.90
#